data_AF-A0A951EUY9-F1
#
_entry.id   AF-A0A951EUY9-F1
#
_cell.length_a   1.000
_cell.length_b   1.000
_cell.length_c   1.000
_cell.angle_alpha   90.00
_cell.angle_beta   90.00
_cell.angle_gamma   90.00
#
_symmetry.space_group_name_H-M   'P 1'
#
loop_
_entity.id
_entity.type
_entity.pdbx_description
1 polymer ?
#
loop_
_entity_poly.entity_id
_entity_poly.type
_entity_poly.pdbx_seq_one_letter_code
_entity_poly.pdbx_strand_id
1 'polypeptide(L)'
;MLKALIIGIDDYKQNPLSSAVNDAVAFRDEIITSGIAKDTEIELFTSPPQAGSTPANSKAITDWLYENVYIQGDRLQRFIFYYAGHGILAYSDAAHTHARTALVPSDVEDLKRDGKLLIDFNGLLDTLSLTGPDEQLYFIDACRDMPYEQQPDVTSLGWSGKPPGAERSQAAIYAVSPLGKARGSRNGMGVMTTYLREALRGEGLALEYDTERFQYTVNMRSICEHAREKVRQTLRNEPAWVQKYQLPSPGFRGPKPQPLLTFDRVNPAPLTVHMEPEEAATQIQVKFCVGNYDLAAEYCYPINRNHETVHLQPQRHLMIATSSLGIPEPSREPVDVRVTNQITIRLPKGPPLEPGGGGPAPPAPSMVPDSGVLPGCVQVAPSAPGRGGTMGEAPGSVEAAAMEPQVEITLESLAPPYQSWKAAQHLTESVPPGSYSVQFRLGPDVFCQQEIFVRSGEQVTVNPTAAVTPLLMEAVPVAAAAPPFLEVSESIGPMQAALLPTILPIIGIKPFDFANKLFHQITGMIPTIKPGPFENRPLSVVLALDGNFWSVPIAQILSGIRCSAISMNGGRREELPHLLPVSGRDAFGFDRLFRSIITAPLGSFVLTLTSEVLGEFTLASAGLPNRATVITGIFRPDGTVDISQNLLQLPDMHYRMEESPPIDNYGRVLRTLEIGQALYRSGELFQHAVRSADQSSSLLMEAFRAKWVDPILGCMAYYAARKALATREPFTDRLPPGILQQVAGNLFKHFPDLPDSRVIHELAFGRMEPQFPPDLISGSSLPLLAESVWELAHYARTTGREGTQEDAPVAALARSIVPEQPWLRVPMLLDGLLPARAAASI
;
A
#
# COMPACT_ATOMS: atom_id res chain seq x y z
N MET A 1 17.36 -32.78 -11.60
CA MET A 1 17.68 -33.06 -10.18
C MET A 1 17.21 -31.90 -9.32
N LEU A 2 16.72 -32.18 -8.11
CA LEU A 2 16.33 -31.18 -7.12
C LEU A 2 17.45 -30.98 -6.10
N LYS A 3 17.62 -29.74 -5.63
CA LYS A 3 18.44 -29.41 -4.47
C LYS A 3 17.70 -28.45 -3.55
N ALA A 4 17.93 -28.55 -2.25
CA ALA A 4 17.41 -27.62 -1.27
C ALA A 4 18.53 -27.14 -0.32
N LEU A 5 18.51 -25.85 -0.01
CA LEU A 5 19.36 -25.24 1.01
C LEU A 5 18.46 -24.63 2.08
N ILE A 6 18.61 -25.08 3.32
CA ILE A 6 17.79 -24.64 4.45
C ILE A 6 18.73 -24.06 5.51
N ILE A 7 18.51 -22.81 5.89
CA ILE A 7 19.38 -22.07 6.81
C ILE A 7 18.56 -21.59 8.01
N GLY A 8 19.04 -21.84 9.23
CA GLY A 8 18.46 -21.33 10.48
C GLY A 8 19.52 -20.81 11.43
N ILE A 9 19.44 -19.55 11.83
CA ILE A 9 20.49 -18.91 12.65
C ILE A 9 19.86 -18.21 13.86
N ASP A 10 20.20 -18.68 15.06
CA ASP A 10 19.82 -18.14 16.35
C ASP A 10 20.99 -17.49 17.10
N ASP A 11 22.19 -18.04 17.03
CA ASP A 11 23.35 -17.67 17.87
C ASP A 11 24.14 -16.44 17.37
N TYR A 12 23.44 -15.40 16.92
CA TYR A 12 24.08 -14.12 16.62
C TYR A 12 24.73 -13.54 17.87
N LYS A 13 25.96 -13.02 17.72
CA LYS A 13 26.67 -12.31 18.79
C LYS A 13 25.90 -11.07 19.25
N GLN A 14 25.25 -10.38 18.31
CA GLN A 14 24.35 -9.26 18.58
C GLN A 14 22.91 -9.70 18.31
N ASN A 15 22.02 -9.46 19.27
CA ASN A 15 20.58 -9.77 19.16
C ASN A 15 20.29 -11.25 18.81
N PRO A 16 20.72 -12.22 19.63
CA PRO A 16 20.43 -13.63 19.37
C PRO A 16 18.91 -13.89 19.25
N LEU A 17 18.55 -14.81 18.37
CA LEU A 17 17.18 -15.29 18.17
C LEU A 17 16.95 -16.61 18.93
N SER A 18 15.72 -17.11 18.91
CA SER A 18 15.35 -18.33 19.65
C SER A 18 14.48 -19.31 18.84
N SER A 19 14.23 -19.02 17.57
CA SER A 19 13.28 -19.79 16.76
C SER A 19 13.83 -20.21 15.40
N ALA A 20 14.84 -19.52 14.86
CA ALA A 20 15.26 -19.69 13.48
C ALA A 20 15.81 -21.10 13.20
N VAL A 21 16.52 -21.71 14.14
CA VAL A 21 16.97 -23.10 14.00
C VAL A 21 15.80 -24.07 14.04
N ASN A 22 14.83 -23.84 14.94
CA ASN A 22 13.61 -24.66 15.00
C ASN A 22 12.78 -24.54 13.73
N ASP A 23 12.71 -23.33 13.17
CA ASP A 23 11.98 -23.00 11.95
C ASP A 23 12.59 -23.73 10.74
N ALA A 24 13.92 -23.67 10.60
CA ALA A 24 14.66 -24.41 9.57
C ALA A 24 14.48 -25.93 9.67
N VAL A 25 14.58 -26.51 10.88
CA VAL A 25 14.38 -27.95 11.09
C VAL A 25 12.93 -28.34 10.77
N ALA A 26 11.95 -27.56 11.23
CA ALA A 26 10.55 -27.84 10.98
C ALA A 26 10.19 -27.74 9.48
N PHE A 27 10.76 -26.77 8.76
CA PHE A 27 10.59 -26.66 7.31
C PHE A 27 11.23 -27.85 6.57
N ARG A 28 12.46 -28.26 6.95
CA ARG A 28 13.11 -29.46 6.42
C ARG A 28 12.22 -30.68 6.57
N ASP A 29 11.76 -30.93 7.79
CA ASP A 29 10.97 -32.12 8.10
C ASP A 29 9.64 -32.10 7.33
N GLU A 30 9.04 -30.93 7.13
CA GLU A 30 7.82 -30.77 6.34
C GLU A 30 8.05 -31.07 4.85
N ILE A 31 9.10 -30.54 4.22
CA ILE A 31 9.34 -30.81 2.79
C ILE A 31 9.74 -32.28 2.53
N ILE A 32 10.33 -32.96 3.51
CA ILE A 32 10.58 -34.40 3.47
C ILE A 32 9.26 -35.17 3.60
N THR A 33 8.46 -34.84 4.61
CA THR A 33 7.21 -35.53 4.92
C THR A 33 6.18 -35.39 3.79
N SER A 34 6.11 -34.20 3.19
CA SER A 34 5.26 -33.94 2.02
C SER A 34 5.82 -34.51 0.71
N GLY A 35 7.02 -35.13 0.73
CA GLY A 35 7.62 -35.74 -0.45
C GLY A 35 8.13 -34.74 -1.50
N ILE A 36 8.31 -33.47 -1.13
CA ILE A 36 8.81 -32.41 -2.02
C ILE A 36 10.31 -32.62 -2.31
N ALA A 37 11.07 -33.03 -1.30
CA ALA A 37 12.50 -33.30 -1.40
C ALA A 37 12.88 -34.53 -0.56
N LYS A 38 13.91 -35.25 -1.00
CA LYS A 38 14.53 -36.31 -0.19
C LYS A 38 15.56 -35.70 0.75
N ASP A 39 15.82 -36.36 1.87
CA ASP A 39 16.86 -35.94 2.82
C ASP A 39 18.23 -35.74 2.14
N THR A 40 18.60 -36.63 1.22
CA THR A 40 19.87 -36.53 0.44
C THR A 40 19.93 -35.35 -0.54
N GLU A 41 18.81 -34.68 -0.81
CA GLU A 41 18.71 -33.52 -1.70
C GLU A 41 18.81 -32.20 -0.92
N ILE A 42 18.80 -32.26 0.42
CA ILE A 42 18.75 -31.11 1.31
C ILE A 42 20.10 -30.93 2.00
N GLU A 43 20.59 -29.70 2.01
CA GLU A 43 21.69 -29.28 2.88
C GLU A 43 21.14 -28.35 3.97
N LEU A 44 21.41 -28.69 5.23
CA LEU A 44 20.95 -27.93 6.40
C LEU A 44 22.12 -27.17 7.01
N PHE A 45 22.00 -25.85 7.07
CA PHE A 45 22.94 -24.96 7.75
C PHE A 45 22.30 -24.41 9.01
N THR A 46 22.91 -24.63 10.17
CA THR A 46 22.38 -24.07 11.42
C THR A 46 23.45 -23.45 12.30
N SER A 47 23.01 -22.51 13.13
CA SER A 47 23.84 -21.89 14.16
C SER A 47 22.93 -21.52 15.34
N PRO A 48 23.04 -22.17 16.53
CA PRO A 48 24.07 -23.15 16.85
C PRO A 48 23.91 -24.45 16.04
N PRO A 49 25.03 -25.15 15.73
CA PRO A 49 24.98 -26.36 14.91
C PRO A 49 24.11 -27.47 15.50
N GLN A 50 23.22 -28.02 14.68
CA GLN A 50 22.45 -29.24 14.94
C GLN A 50 23.18 -30.48 14.41
N ALA A 51 22.78 -31.66 14.88
CA ALA A 51 23.31 -32.93 14.39
C ALA A 51 23.09 -33.08 12.86
N GLY A 52 24.18 -33.31 12.12
CA GLY A 52 24.16 -33.43 10.66
C GLY A 52 24.03 -32.10 9.91
N SER A 53 24.13 -30.96 10.57
CA SER A 53 24.12 -29.64 9.92
C SER A 53 25.53 -29.08 9.70
N THR A 54 25.65 -28.21 8.70
CA THR A 54 26.84 -27.42 8.40
C THR A 54 26.77 -26.07 9.15
N PRO A 55 27.91 -25.47 9.58
CA PRO A 55 27.89 -24.14 10.21
C PRO A 55 27.36 -23.05 9.26
N ALA A 56 26.40 -22.26 9.73
CA ALA A 56 25.74 -21.21 8.93
C ALA A 56 26.54 -19.89 8.85
N ASN A 57 27.82 -19.96 8.50
CA ASN A 57 28.66 -18.78 8.26
C ASN A 57 28.65 -18.35 6.78
N SER A 58 29.04 -17.10 6.51
CA SER A 58 28.98 -16.47 5.18
C SER A 58 29.72 -17.28 4.13
N LYS A 59 30.95 -17.70 4.44
CA LYS A 59 31.79 -18.47 3.52
C LYS A 59 31.16 -19.83 3.18
N ALA A 60 30.71 -20.58 4.18
CA ALA A 60 30.16 -21.91 3.96
C ALA A 60 28.86 -21.87 3.13
N ILE A 61 27.98 -20.88 3.38
CA ILE A 61 26.75 -20.69 2.61
C ILE A 61 27.08 -20.29 1.16
N THR A 62 27.96 -19.31 0.96
CA THR A 62 28.29 -18.79 -0.38
C THR A 62 29.08 -19.79 -1.22
N ASP A 63 30.02 -20.53 -0.64
CA ASP A 63 30.75 -21.63 -1.30
C ASP A 63 29.77 -22.72 -1.76
N TRP A 64 28.86 -23.15 -0.88
CA TRP A 64 27.90 -24.20 -1.22
C TRP A 64 26.97 -23.77 -2.37
N LEU A 65 26.44 -22.54 -2.32
CA LEU A 65 25.62 -21.98 -3.39
C LEU A 65 26.41 -21.90 -4.71
N TYR A 66 27.67 -21.49 -4.66
CA TYR A 66 28.51 -21.43 -5.84
C TYR A 66 28.73 -22.82 -6.46
N GLU A 67 29.19 -23.78 -5.66
CA GLU A 67 29.58 -25.12 -6.14
C GLU A 67 28.39 -25.99 -6.56
N ASN A 68 27.27 -25.88 -5.83
CA ASN A 68 26.13 -26.78 -5.99
C ASN A 68 24.99 -26.16 -6.78
N VAL A 69 24.88 -24.83 -6.86
CA VAL A 69 23.76 -24.16 -7.55
C VAL A 69 24.24 -23.37 -8.75
N TYR A 70 25.22 -22.48 -8.61
CA TYR A 70 25.69 -21.64 -9.71
C TYR A 70 26.43 -22.47 -10.78
N ILE A 71 27.45 -23.23 -10.38
CA ILE A 71 28.24 -24.05 -11.30
C ILE A 71 27.39 -25.18 -11.91
N GLN A 72 26.53 -25.80 -11.12
CA GLN A 72 25.70 -26.93 -11.54
C GLN A 72 24.31 -26.55 -12.07
N GLY A 73 23.98 -25.25 -12.15
CA GLY A 73 22.63 -24.75 -12.44
C GLY A 73 21.94 -25.43 -13.62
N ASP A 74 22.65 -25.62 -14.73
CA ASP A 74 22.12 -26.25 -15.96
C ASP A 74 21.76 -27.75 -15.80
N ARG A 75 22.14 -28.39 -14.69
CA ARG A 75 21.80 -29.78 -14.34
C ARG A 75 20.67 -29.86 -13.31
N LEU A 76 20.27 -28.74 -12.72
CA LEU A 76 19.25 -28.65 -11.70
C LEU A 76 17.93 -28.20 -12.32
N GLN A 77 16.90 -29.01 -12.09
CA GLN A 77 15.55 -28.69 -12.54
C GLN A 77 14.86 -27.75 -11.54
N ARG A 78 15.10 -27.96 -10.24
CA ARG A 78 14.47 -27.20 -9.16
C ARG A 78 15.46 -26.95 -8.03
N PHE A 79 15.46 -25.73 -7.52
CA PHE A 79 16.17 -25.34 -6.31
C PHE A 79 15.20 -24.74 -5.29
N ILE A 80 15.28 -25.18 -4.05
CA ILE A 80 14.51 -24.64 -2.93
C ILE A 80 15.49 -23.98 -1.96
N PHE A 81 15.24 -22.72 -1.60
CA PHE A 81 16.02 -21.98 -0.63
C PHE A 81 15.11 -21.53 0.52
N TYR A 82 15.47 -21.89 1.74
CA TYR A 82 14.79 -21.44 2.94
C TYR A 82 15.80 -20.76 3.87
N TYR A 83 15.42 -19.60 4.40
CA TYR A 83 16.23 -18.87 5.35
C TYR A 83 15.37 -18.36 6.51
N ALA A 84 15.78 -18.68 7.73
CA ALA A 84 15.28 -18.08 8.96
C ALA A 84 16.43 -17.44 9.74
N GLY A 85 16.28 -16.17 10.12
CA GLY A 85 17.32 -15.42 10.81
C GLY A 85 17.15 -13.90 10.71
N HIS A 86 18.23 -13.15 10.98
CA HIS A 86 18.27 -11.72 10.72
C HIS A 86 18.38 -11.45 9.22
N GLY A 87 17.64 -10.47 8.76
CA GLY A 87 17.70 -9.91 7.42
C GLY A 87 17.56 -8.41 7.53
N ILE A 88 18.19 -7.68 6.61
CA ILE A 88 18.18 -6.22 6.59
C ILE A 88 17.97 -5.69 5.18
N LEU A 89 17.52 -4.45 5.07
CA LEU A 89 17.72 -3.65 3.87
C LEU A 89 19.03 -2.90 3.98
N ALA A 90 19.86 -3.06 2.96
CA ALA A 90 21.14 -2.41 2.84
C ALA A 90 21.32 -1.87 1.42
N TYR A 91 22.10 -0.82 1.26
CA TYR A 91 22.29 -0.21 -0.05
C TYR A 91 23.35 -0.98 -0.85
N SER A 92 23.12 -1.13 -2.15
CA SER A 92 24.09 -1.79 -3.05
C SER A 92 25.04 -0.83 -3.75
N ASP A 93 24.88 0.46 -3.50
CA ASP A 93 25.68 1.51 -4.10
C ASP A 93 26.02 2.59 -3.07
N ALA A 94 27.21 3.18 -3.23
CA ALA A 94 27.66 4.29 -2.38
C ALA A 94 26.75 5.53 -2.49
N ALA A 95 25.99 5.64 -3.59
CA ALA A 95 24.96 6.67 -3.75
C ALA A 95 23.65 6.35 -3.00
N HIS A 96 23.52 5.16 -2.40
CA HIS A 96 22.37 4.70 -1.62
C HIS A 96 21.04 4.87 -2.35
N THR A 97 21.05 4.66 -3.67
CA THR A 97 19.87 4.79 -4.52
C THR A 97 19.11 3.48 -4.64
N HIS A 98 19.77 2.35 -4.37
CA HIS A 98 19.20 1.02 -4.53
C HIS A 98 19.29 0.25 -3.22
N ALA A 99 18.16 0.10 -2.52
CA ALA A 99 18.06 -0.77 -1.36
C ALA A 99 17.89 -2.23 -1.82
N ARG A 100 18.69 -3.13 -1.26
CA ARG A 100 18.65 -4.58 -1.48
C ARG A 100 18.46 -5.32 -0.17
N THR A 101 17.80 -6.46 -0.25
CA THR A 101 17.62 -7.38 0.86
C THR A 101 18.91 -8.15 1.04
N ALA A 102 19.46 -8.10 2.25
CA ALA A 102 20.66 -8.82 2.64
C ALA A 102 20.35 -9.78 3.79
N LEU A 103 20.89 -11.00 3.71
CA LEU A 103 20.80 -11.99 4.77
C LEU A 103 22.06 -11.90 5.62
N VAL A 104 21.92 -12.07 6.94
CA VAL A 104 23.00 -11.91 7.92
C VAL A 104 23.50 -13.29 8.38
N PRO A 105 24.70 -13.74 7.97
CA PRO A 105 25.25 -15.01 8.46
C PRO A 105 25.70 -14.96 9.93
N SER A 106 25.91 -16.13 10.54
CA SER A 106 26.28 -16.26 11.96
C SER A 106 27.63 -15.63 12.35
N ASP A 107 28.54 -15.46 11.39
CA ASP A 107 29.88 -14.88 11.58
C ASP A 107 29.92 -13.35 11.45
N VAL A 108 28.76 -12.71 11.25
CA VAL A 108 28.63 -11.25 11.32
C VAL A 108 28.56 -10.83 12.79
N GLU A 109 29.62 -10.17 13.27
CA GLU A 109 29.66 -9.68 14.65
C GLU A 109 29.26 -8.20 14.77
N ASP A 110 29.53 -7.41 13.74
CA ASP A 110 29.26 -5.98 13.67
C ASP A 110 28.93 -5.58 12.23
N LEU A 111 27.70 -5.12 11.96
CA LEU A 111 27.26 -4.80 10.59
C LEU A 111 28.13 -3.72 9.92
N LYS A 112 28.67 -2.74 10.67
CA LYS A 112 29.50 -1.68 10.10
C LYS A 112 30.82 -2.23 9.57
N ARG A 113 31.43 -3.15 10.33
CA ARG A 113 32.74 -3.75 9.99
C ARG A 113 32.60 -4.91 9.02
N ASP A 114 31.55 -5.70 9.19
CA ASP A 114 31.38 -7.02 8.59
C ASP A 114 30.34 -7.01 7.44
N GLY A 115 29.98 -5.84 6.90
CA GLY A 115 29.02 -5.70 5.79
C GLY A 115 29.34 -6.55 4.55
N LYS A 116 30.62 -6.80 4.28
CA LYS A 116 31.09 -7.69 3.20
C LYS A 116 30.77 -9.18 3.41
N LEU A 117 30.44 -9.59 4.64
CA LEU A 117 30.03 -10.96 4.97
C LEU A 117 28.53 -11.18 4.72
N LEU A 118 27.77 -10.10 4.52
CA LEU A 118 26.35 -10.19 4.20
C LEU A 118 26.14 -10.86 2.85
N ILE A 119 25.05 -11.62 2.75
CA ILE A 119 24.67 -12.26 1.49
C ILE A 119 23.67 -11.35 0.78
N ASP A 120 24.09 -10.79 -0.35
CA ASP A 120 23.23 -10.02 -1.25
C ASP A 120 22.17 -10.92 -1.87
N PHE A 121 20.99 -10.98 -1.25
CA PHE A 121 19.93 -11.88 -1.71
C PHE A 121 19.33 -11.41 -3.04
N ASN A 122 19.19 -10.10 -3.24
CA ASN A 122 18.76 -9.58 -4.53
C ASN A 122 19.82 -9.85 -5.62
N GLY A 123 21.11 -9.71 -5.29
CA GLY A 123 22.21 -10.10 -6.16
C GLY A 123 22.21 -11.59 -6.52
N LEU A 124 21.87 -12.45 -5.57
CA LEU A 124 21.68 -13.89 -5.79
C LEU A 124 20.55 -14.15 -6.78
N LEU A 125 19.37 -13.54 -6.56
CA LEU A 125 18.22 -13.68 -7.45
C LEU A 125 18.55 -13.19 -8.87
N ASP A 126 19.20 -12.02 -9.00
CA ASP A 126 19.57 -11.43 -10.28
C ASP A 126 20.59 -12.27 -11.04
N THR A 127 21.56 -12.87 -10.33
CA THR A 127 22.57 -13.74 -10.94
C THR A 127 21.97 -15.06 -11.41
N LEU A 128 21.16 -15.70 -10.55
CA LEU A 128 20.57 -17.01 -10.85
C LEU A 128 19.38 -16.93 -11.80
N SER A 129 18.78 -15.77 -12.03
CA SER A 129 17.68 -15.60 -12.99
C SER A 129 18.08 -15.92 -14.43
N LEU A 130 19.37 -15.89 -14.75
CA LEU A 130 19.90 -16.18 -16.09
C LEU A 130 20.88 -17.36 -16.12
N THR A 131 21.45 -17.76 -14.98
CA THR A 131 22.54 -18.77 -14.93
C THR A 131 22.28 -19.92 -13.96
N GLY A 132 21.19 -19.84 -13.18
CA GLY A 132 20.83 -20.82 -12.18
C GLY A 132 19.98 -21.99 -12.70
N PRO A 133 19.43 -22.78 -11.78
CA PRO A 133 18.46 -23.85 -12.05
C PRO A 133 17.25 -23.37 -12.85
N ASP A 134 16.59 -24.29 -13.56
CA ASP A 134 15.40 -24.00 -14.38
C ASP A 134 14.27 -23.34 -13.55
N GLU A 135 14.08 -23.83 -12.33
CA GLU A 135 13.10 -23.32 -11.37
C GLU A 135 13.72 -23.12 -9.98
N GLN A 136 13.38 -22.01 -9.32
CA GLN A 136 13.99 -21.59 -8.07
C GLN A 136 12.93 -20.99 -7.14
N LEU A 137 12.82 -21.54 -5.93
CA LEU A 137 11.76 -21.23 -4.98
C LEU A 137 12.38 -20.80 -3.66
N TYR A 138 12.06 -19.59 -3.22
CA TYR A 138 12.68 -18.94 -2.08
C TYR A 138 11.66 -18.63 -0.99
N PHE A 139 11.98 -19.00 0.25
CA PHE A 139 11.18 -18.73 1.45
C PHE A 139 12.05 -18.00 2.47
N ILE A 140 11.77 -16.71 2.70
CA ILE A 140 12.61 -15.83 3.49
C ILE A 140 11.86 -15.41 4.76
N ASP A 141 12.14 -16.09 5.87
CA ASP A 141 11.64 -15.78 7.22
C ASP A 141 12.64 -14.89 7.97
N ALA A 142 12.74 -13.64 7.52
CA ALA A 142 13.65 -12.66 8.08
C ALA A 142 13.04 -11.26 8.04
N CYS A 143 13.50 -10.39 8.93
CA CYS A 143 13.22 -8.96 8.84
C CYS A 143 13.74 -8.38 7.52
N ARG A 144 13.20 -7.23 7.14
CA ARG A 144 13.71 -6.40 6.05
C ARG A 144 13.76 -4.95 6.51
N ASP A 145 14.05 -4.72 7.78
CA ASP A 145 14.20 -3.38 8.32
C ASP A 145 15.53 -2.76 7.89
N MET A 146 15.57 -1.44 7.90
CA MET A 146 16.79 -0.69 7.64
C MET A 146 17.30 -0.17 8.99
N PRO A 147 18.33 -0.80 9.61
CA PRO A 147 18.89 -0.30 10.86
C PRO A 147 19.61 1.03 10.59
N TYR A 148 18.94 2.16 10.90
CA TYR A 148 19.39 3.52 10.58
C TYR A 148 20.81 3.87 11.04
N GLU A 149 21.30 3.25 12.11
CA GLU A 149 22.62 3.52 12.69
C GLU A 149 23.77 2.73 12.03
N GLN A 150 23.45 1.67 11.28
CA GLN A 150 24.39 0.73 10.70
C GLN A 150 23.97 0.46 9.26
N GLN A 151 24.50 1.24 8.31
CA GLN A 151 24.25 1.06 6.88
C GLN A 151 25.45 0.33 6.25
N PRO A 152 25.47 -1.01 6.27
CA PRO A 152 26.52 -1.75 5.60
C PRO A 152 26.39 -1.59 4.08
N ASP A 153 27.53 -1.43 3.41
CA ASP A 153 27.59 -1.69 1.98
C ASP A 153 27.59 -3.20 1.76
N VAL A 154 26.61 -3.68 0.99
CA VAL A 154 26.56 -5.10 0.61
C VAL A 154 27.40 -5.29 -0.64
N THR A 155 28.41 -6.14 -0.55
CA THR A 155 29.24 -6.49 -1.69
C THR A 155 28.56 -7.49 -2.61
N SER A 156 28.79 -7.36 -3.92
CA SER A 156 28.31 -8.36 -4.88
C SER A 156 28.91 -9.73 -4.60
N LEU A 157 28.20 -10.80 -5.02
CA LEU A 157 28.65 -12.18 -4.86
C LEU A 157 29.99 -12.50 -5.56
N GLY A 158 30.43 -11.64 -6.49
CA GLY A 158 31.69 -11.83 -7.24
C GLY A 158 31.67 -13.00 -8.22
N TRP A 159 30.51 -13.66 -8.44
CA TRP A 159 30.38 -14.78 -9.35
C TRP A 159 30.42 -14.29 -10.80
N SER A 160 31.32 -14.89 -11.59
CA SER A 160 31.50 -14.56 -13.00
C SER A 160 31.91 -15.80 -13.79
N GLY A 161 31.84 -15.71 -15.12
CA GLY A 161 32.36 -16.75 -16.02
C GLY A 161 31.30 -17.65 -16.67
N LYS A 162 30.02 -17.56 -16.27
CA LYS A 162 28.92 -18.15 -17.04
C LYS A 162 28.25 -17.12 -17.96
N PRO A 163 28.03 -17.44 -19.25
CA PRO A 163 27.22 -16.60 -20.11
C PRO A 163 25.76 -16.61 -19.63
N PRO A 164 25.02 -15.50 -19.77
CA PRO A 164 23.60 -15.47 -19.46
C PRO A 164 22.83 -16.43 -20.38
N GLY A 165 21.95 -17.25 -19.79
CA GLY A 165 21.04 -18.14 -20.49
C GLY A 165 19.64 -17.53 -20.66
N ALA A 166 18.65 -18.39 -20.89
CA ALA A 166 17.25 -18.00 -20.89
C ALA A 166 16.79 -17.63 -19.47
N GLU A 167 15.77 -16.78 -19.37
CA GLU A 167 15.17 -16.39 -18.09
C GLU A 167 14.62 -17.63 -17.35
N ARG A 168 15.03 -17.79 -16.10
CA ARG A 168 14.67 -18.90 -15.21
C ARG A 168 13.39 -18.59 -14.44
N SER A 169 12.65 -19.62 -14.07
CA SER A 169 11.46 -19.46 -13.22
C SER A 169 11.89 -19.20 -11.78
N GLN A 170 11.51 -18.05 -11.22
CA GLN A 170 11.79 -17.72 -9.82
C GLN A 170 10.54 -17.26 -9.08
N ALA A 171 10.38 -17.74 -7.85
CA ALA A 171 9.39 -17.24 -6.91
C ALA A 171 9.98 -17.09 -5.51
N ALA A 172 9.74 -15.96 -4.86
CA ALA A 172 10.16 -15.68 -3.49
C ALA A 172 8.96 -15.29 -2.64
N ILE A 173 8.85 -15.84 -1.44
CA ILE A 173 7.90 -15.39 -0.41
C ILE A 173 8.72 -14.80 0.73
N TYR A 174 8.47 -13.54 1.04
CA TYR A 174 9.07 -12.86 2.18
C TYR A 174 8.08 -12.87 3.34
N ALA A 175 8.53 -13.18 4.56
CA ALA A 175 7.71 -13.09 5.77
C ALA A 175 7.17 -11.67 5.97
N VAL A 176 7.91 -10.67 5.50
CA VAL A 176 7.57 -9.26 5.56
C VAL A 176 7.94 -8.51 4.28
N SER A 177 7.18 -7.48 3.94
CA SER A 177 7.54 -6.49 2.92
C SER A 177 8.80 -5.70 3.30
N PRO A 178 9.45 -4.97 2.36
CA PRO A 178 10.54 -4.06 2.68
C PRO A 178 10.18 -3.17 3.88
N LEU A 179 11.15 -2.95 4.78
CA LEU A 179 11.02 -2.22 6.05
C LEU A 179 10.18 -2.88 7.15
N GLY A 180 9.62 -4.06 6.89
CA GLY A 180 8.88 -4.81 7.90
C GLY A 180 9.78 -5.55 8.89
N LYS A 181 9.28 -5.74 10.11
CA LYS A 181 9.85 -6.66 11.09
C LYS A 181 9.05 -7.95 11.15
N ALA A 182 9.73 -9.09 11.09
CA ALA A 182 9.11 -10.40 11.26
C ALA A 182 8.82 -10.68 12.74
N ARG A 183 7.80 -11.49 13.03
CA ARG A 183 7.41 -11.85 14.40
C ARG A 183 7.84 -13.27 14.74
N GLY A 184 8.66 -13.41 15.77
CA GLY A 184 9.00 -14.69 16.40
C GLY A 184 8.17 -14.96 17.67
N SER A 185 7.97 -16.24 18.00
CA SER A 185 7.54 -16.66 19.33
C SER A 185 8.77 -17.04 20.16
N ARG A 186 8.90 -16.51 21.39
CA ARG A 186 10.00 -16.90 22.29
C ARG A 186 9.93 -18.41 22.54
N ASN A 187 11.01 -19.14 22.27
CA ASN A 187 11.11 -20.60 22.42
C ASN A 187 10.06 -21.40 21.63
N GLY A 188 9.49 -20.81 20.57
CA GLY A 188 8.52 -21.45 19.70
C GLY A 188 8.94 -21.39 18.23
N MET A 189 7.97 -21.64 17.34
CA MET A 189 8.13 -21.46 15.90
C MET A 189 7.85 -19.99 15.51
N GLY A 190 8.51 -19.50 14.47
CA GLY A 190 8.18 -18.26 13.78
C GLY A 190 6.75 -18.29 13.24
N VAL A 191 6.09 -17.12 13.23
CA VAL A 191 4.70 -17.00 12.79
C VAL A 191 4.57 -17.39 11.32
N MET A 192 5.48 -16.93 10.46
CA MET A 192 5.48 -17.27 9.04
C MET A 192 5.71 -18.76 8.81
N THR A 193 6.73 -19.34 9.44
CA THR A 193 7.06 -20.76 9.28
C THR A 193 5.93 -21.68 9.74
N THR A 194 5.18 -21.31 10.78
CA THR A 194 3.98 -22.05 11.21
C THR A 194 2.96 -22.17 10.08
N TYR A 195 2.58 -21.03 9.47
CA TYR A 195 1.59 -21.01 8.39
C TYR A 195 2.12 -21.53 7.05
N LEU A 196 3.43 -21.44 6.82
CA LEU A 196 4.07 -22.07 5.67
C LEU A 196 3.91 -23.60 5.74
N ARG A 197 4.04 -24.20 6.92
CA ARG A 197 3.83 -25.65 7.08
C ARG A 197 2.38 -26.06 6.87
N GLU A 198 1.42 -25.32 7.42
CA GLU A 198 -0.01 -25.52 7.12
C GLU A 198 -0.24 -25.46 5.60
N ALA A 199 0.33 -24.47 4.92
CA ALA A 199 0.22 -24.34 3.48
C ALA A 199 0.85 -25.51 2.70
N LEU A 200 2.02 -26.00 3.12
CA LEU A 200 2.71 -27.16 2.52
C LEU A 200 1.96 -28.49 2.74
N ARG A 201 0.99 -28.55 3.65
CA ARG A 201 0.08 -29.69 3.81
C ARG A 201 -1.17 -29.60 2.94
N GLY A 202 -1.32 -28.50 2.20
CA GLY A 202 -2.55 -28.22 1.46
C GLY A 202 -3.71 -27.83 2.38
N GLU A 203 -3.45 -27.07 3.43
CA GLU A 203 -4.51 -26.55 4.31
C GLU A 203 -5.04 -25.19 3.82
N GLY A 204 -6.34 -24.94 4.06
CA GLY A 204 -7.00 -23.66 3.78
C GLY A 204 -6.75 -23.14 2.36
N LEU A 205 -6.41 -21.86 2.23
CA LEU A 205 -6.20 -21.19 0.94
C LEU A 205 -5.03 -21.75 0.11
N ALA A 206 -4.13 -22.54 0.70
CA ALA A 206 -2.97 -23.06 0.00
C ALA A 206 -3.34 -24.17 -1.00
N LEU A 207 -4.44 -24.88 -0.75
CA LEU A 207 -4.96 -25.91 -1.63
C LEU A 207 -5.84 -25.27 -2.70
N GLU A 208 -5.46 -25.45 -3.96
CA GLU A 208 -6.18 -24.89 -5.10
C GLU A 208 -6.45 -25.91 -6.18
N TYR A 209 -7.58 -25.79 -6.85
CA TYR A 209 -7.84 -26.60 -8.04
C TYR A 209 -7.23 -25.93 -9.28
N ASP A 210 -6.28 -26.61 -9.93
CA ASP A 210 -5.70 -26.19 -11.20
C ASP A 210 -6.55 -26.76 -12.35
N THR A 211 -7.25 -25.88 -13.06
CA THR A 211 -8.17 -26.24 -14.15
C THR A 211 -7.44 -26.72 -15.41
N GLU A 212 -6.18 -26.32 -15.62
CA GLU A 212 -5.38 -26.79 -16.75
C GLU A 212 -4.90 -28.22 -16.52
N ARG A 213 -4.62 -28.58 -15.26
CA ARG A 213 -4.13 -29.91 -14.87
C ARG A 213 -5.23 -30.86 -14.41
N PHE A 214 -6.41 -30.35 -14.13
CA PHE A 214 -7.53 -31.09 -13.52
C PHE A 214 -7.14 -31.76 -12.19
N GLN A 215 -6.35 -31.08 -11.37
CA GLN A 215 -5.84 -31.61 -10.10
C GLN A 215 -5.80 -30.52 -9.02
N TYR A 216 -5.84 -30.92 -7.76
CA TYR A 216 -5.54 -30.02 -6.66
C TYR A 216 -4.04 -29.82 -6.55
N THR A 217 -3.62 -28.58 -6.28
CA THR A 217 -2.22 -28.18 -6.26
C THR A 217 -1.96 -27.24 -5.10
N VAL A 218 -0.70 -27.23 -4.66
CA VAL A 218 -0.17 -26.17 -3.79
C VAL A 218 0.94 -25.48 -4.59
N ASN A 219 0.82 -24.17 -4.77
CA ASN A 219 1.75 -23.36 -5.54
C ASN A 219 2.24 -22.16 -4.70
N MET A 220 3.28 -21.47 -5.17
CA MET A 220 3.89 -20.37 -4.42
C MET A 220 2.91 -19.22 -4.12
N ARG A 221 1.96 -18.95 -5.02
CA ARG A 221 0.96 -17.91 -4.81
C ARG A 221 -0.05 -18.35 -3.73
N SER A 222 -0.59 -19.56 -3.83
CA SER A 222 -1.55 -20.09 -2.85
C SER A 222 -0.94 -20.21 -1.44
N ILE A 223 0.34 -20.59 -1.34
CA ILE A 223 1.10 -20.57 -0.09
C ILE A 223 1.16 -19.15 0.49
N CYS A 224 1.50 -18.16 -0.34
CA CYS A 224 1.61 -16.78 0.11
C CYS A 224 0.25 -16.21 0.58
N GLU A 225 -0.85 -16.50 -0.13
CA GLU A 225 -2.18 -16.05 0.27
C GLU A 225 -2.62 -16.69 1.59
N HIS A 226 -2.37 -17.99 1.77
CA HIS A 226 -2.64 -18.67 3.03
C HIS A 226 -1.86 -18.03 4.19
N ALA A 227 -0.54 -17.87 4.03
CA ALA A 227 0.30 -17.28 5.06
C ALA A 227 -0.12 -15.83 5.36
N ARG A 228 -0.41 -15.03 4.33
CA ARG A 228 -0.88 -13.65 4.48
C ARG A 228 -2.16 -13.57 5.31
N GLU A 229 -3.16 -14.38 4.98
CA GLU A 229 -4.45 -14.36 5.68
C GLU A 229 -4.30 -14.75 7.16
N LYS A 230 -3.52 -15.79 7.44
CA LYS A 230 -3.26 -16.24 8.81
C LYS A 230 -2.46 -15.22 9.64
N VAL A 231 -1.45 -14.59 9.04
CA VAL A 231 -0.70 -13.50 9.68
C VAL A 231 -1.61 -12.33 9.98
N ARG A 232 -2.46 -11.92 9.02
CA ARG A 232 -3.44 -10.84 9.21
C ARG A 232 -4.41 -11.13 10.35
N GLN A 233 -4.94 -12.35 10.43
CA GLN A 233 -5.81 -12.78 11.54
C GLN A 233 -5.10 -12.68 12.88
N THR A 234 -3.82 -13.05 12.94
CA THR A 234 -2.99 -12.97 14.16
C THR A 234 -2.70 -11.55 14.60
N LEU A 235 -2.57 -10.60 13.65
CA LEU A 235 -2.26 -9.20 13.93
C LEU A 235 -3.49 -8.34 14.18
N ARG A 236 -4.71 -8.81 13.88
CA ARG A 236 -5.95 -8.02 13.94
C ARG A 236 -6.19 -7.31 15.27
N ASN A 237 -5.72 -7.87 16.38
CA ASN A 237 -5.93 -7.33 17.73
C ASN A 237 -4.72 -6.54 18.25
N GLU A 238 -3.64 -6.41 17.49
CA GLU A 238 -2.45 -5.66 17.87
C GLU A 238 -2.63 -4.18 17.49
N PRO A 239 -2.55 -3.24 18.44
CA PRO A 239 -2.67 -1.81 18.15
C PRO A 239 -1.52 -1.33 17.26
N ALA A 240 -1.86 -0.53 16.26
CA ALA A 240 -0.92 0.07 15.30
C ALA A 240 0.01 -0.95 14.63
N TRP A 241 -0.49 -2.17 14.36
CA TRP A 241 0.35 -3.26 13.88
C TRP A 241 1.03 -2.98 12.54
N VAL A 242 0.42 -2.17 11.66
CA VAL A 242 0.98 -1.82 10.33
C VAL A 242 2.25 -0.96 10.47
N GLN A 243 2.41 -0.25 11.58
CA GLN A 243 3.65 0.48 11.88
C GLN A 243 4.80 -0.45 12.32
N LYS A 244 4.46 -1.65 12.80
CA LYS A 244 5.42 -2.60 13.41
C LYS A 244 5.74 -3.78 12.48
N TYR A 245 4.73 -4.26 11.76
CA TYR A 245 4.76 -5.50 11.00
C TYR A 245 4.27 -5.25 9.58
N GLN A 246 4.71 -6.11 8.65
CA GLN A 246 4.24 -6.13 7.28
C GLN A 246 3.70 -7.52 6.96
N LEU A 247 2.75 -7.60 6.02
CA LEU A 247 2.20 -8.88 5.60
C LEU A 247 3.14 -9.58 4.58
N PRO A 248 3.09 -10.92 4.49
CA PRO A 248 3.81 -11.66 3.47
C PRO A 248 3.49 -11.20 2.05
N SER A 249 4.53 -11.06 1.23
CA SER A 249 4.43 -10.67 -0.18
C SER A 249 5.20 -11.63 -1.09
N PRO A 250 4.63 -12.01 -2.24
CA PRO A 250 5.33 -12.84 -3.21
C PRO A 250 6.08 -11.96 -4.22
N GLY A 251 7.22 -12.44 -4.70
CA GLY A 251 7.94 -11.90 -5.85
C GLY A 251 8.13 -12.99 -6.90
N PHE A 252 7.68 -12.73 -8.13
CA PHE A 252 7.81 -13.67 -9.26
C PHE A 252 8.70 -13.06 -10.34
N ARG A 253 9.56 -13.88 -10.97
CA ARG A 253 10.38 -13.49 -12.14
C ARG A 253 10.43 -14.65 -13.14
N GLY A 254 10.51 -14.30 -14.42
CA GLY A 254 10.52 -15.27 -15.50
C GLY A 254 9.24 -16.10 -15.62
N PRO A 255 9.35 -17.31 -16.21
CA PRO A 255 8.22 -18.21 -16.41
C PRO A 255 7.53 -18.59 -15.09
N LYS A 256 6.23 -18.88 -15.15
CA LYS A 256 5.44 -19.30 -13.97
C LYS A 256 6.01 -20.60 -13.38
N PRO A 257 6.28 -20.65 -12.06
CA PRO A 257 6.68 -21.88 -11.40
C PRO A 257 5.61 -22.97 -11.50
N GLN A 258 6.06 -24.20 -11.63
CA GLN A 258 5.28 -25.41 -11.50
C GLN A 258 4.75 -25.55 -10.06
N PRO A 259 3.64 -26.28 -9.87
CA PRO A 259 3.17 -26.66 -8.54
C PRO A 259 4.24 -27.31 -7.68
N LEU A 260 4.17 -27.05 -6.38
CA LEU A 260 5.02 -27.67 -5.37
C LEU A 260 4.52 -29.07 -5.02
N LEU A 261 3.21 -29.20 -4.88
CA LEU A 261 2.50 -30.45 -4.60
C LEU A 261 1.28 -30.57 -5.50
N THR A 262 0.89 -31.81 -5.76
CA THR A 262 -0.33 -32.18 -6.49
C THR A 262 -1.08 -33.27 -5.73
N PHE A 263 -2.40 -33.18 -5.69
CA PHE A 263 -3.27 -34.13 -5.01
C PHE A 263 -4.33 -34.64 -5.98
N ASP A 264 -4.43 -35.96 -6.12
CA ASP A 264 -5.46 -36.60 -6.94
C ASP A 264 -6.82 -36.61 -6.25
N ARG A 265 -6.84 -36.62 -4.91
CA ARG A 265 -8.05 -36.63 -4.09
C ARG A 265 -7.85 -35.77 -2.86
N VAL A 266 -8.87 -35.00 -2.54
CA VAL A 266 -8.92 -34.14 -1.36
C VAL A 266 -10.23 -34.36 -0.63
N ASN A 267 -10.22 -34.18 0.69
CA ASN A 267 -11.45 -34.29 1.48
C ASN A 267 -12.33 -33.06 1.20
N PRO A 268 -13.65 -33.24 1.00
CA PRO A 268 -14.58 -32.12 0.94
C PRO A 268 -14.56 -31.28 2.23
N ALA A 269 -14.73 -29.96 2.08
CA ALA A 269 -14.85 -28.99 3.17
C ALA A 269 -16.33 -28.79 3.56
N PRO A 270 -16.64 -28.67 4.87
CA PRO A 270 -17.99 -28.43 5.34
C PRO A 270 -18.39 -26.95 5.20
N LEU A 271 -19.62 -26.70 4.76
CA LEU A 271 -20.26 -25.37 4.73
C LEU A 271 -21.68 -25.46 5.30
N THR A 272 -21.95 -24.75 6.38
CA THR A 272 -23.29 -24.63 6.98
C THR A 272 -24.02 -23.40 6.45
N VAL A 273 -25.25 -23.57 5.97
CA VAL A 273 -26.07 -22.46 5.49
C VAL A 273 -27.16 -22.11 6.49
N HIS A 274 -27.19 -20.84 6.89
CA HIS A 274 -28.16 -20.25 7.81
C HIS A 274 -29.16 -19.41 7.02
N MET A 275 -30.43 -19.44 7.43
CA MET A 275 -31.53 -18.72 6.81
C MET A 275 -32.23 -17.87 7.87
N GLU A 276 -32.38 -16.57 7.60
CA GLU A 276 -33.01 -15.61 8.50
C GLU A 276 -34.18 -14.90 7.79
N PRO A 277 -35.41 -14.93 8.31
CA PRO A 277 -35.83 -15.63 9.51
C PRO A 277 -35.94 -17.16 9.28
N GLU A 278 -35.88 -17.97 10.34
CA GLU A 278 -35.78 -19.43 10.22
C GLU A 278 -36.98 -20.05 9.48
N GLU A 279 -38.17 -19.45 9.58
CA GLU A 279 -39.39 -19.95 8.95
C GLU A 279 -39.35 -19.84 7.41
N ALA A 280 -38.51 -18.95 6.87
CA ALA A 280 -38.30 -18.80 5.43
C ALA A 280 -37.50 -19.95 4.82
N ALA A 281 -36.89 -20.82 5.64
CA ALA A 281 -35.96 -21.82 5.15
C ALA A 281 -36.56 -22.82 4.15
N THR A 282 -37.84 -23.18 4.33
CA THR A 282 -38.56 -24.08 3.40
C THR A 282 -38.89 -23.44 2.05
N GLN A 283 -38.71 -22.12 1.92
CA GLN A 283 -39.07 -21.33 0.73
C GLN A 283 -37.83 -20.73 0.05
N ILE A 284 -36.63 -20.98 0.57
CA ILE A 284 -35.36 -20.58 -0.01
C ILE A 284 -34.73 -21.83 -0.63
N GLN A 285 -34.38 -21.75 -1.91
CA GLN A 285 -33.57 -22.77 -2.58
C GLN A 285 -32.16 -22.23 -2.77
N VAL A 286 -31.17 -22.98 -2.28
CA VAL A 286 -29.75 -22.66 -2.42
C VAL A 286 -29.08 -23.68 -3.33
N LYS A 287 -28.30 -23.20 -4.30
CA LYS A 287 -27.51 -24.01 -5.22
C LYS A 287 -26.07 -23.52 -5.23
N PHE A 288 -25.14 -24.44 -5.47
CA PHE A 288 -23.72 -24.13 -5.68
C PHE A 288 -23.27 -24.53 -7.08
N CYS A 289 -22.45 -23.68 -7.69
CA CYS A 289 -21.86 -23.88 -9.01
C CYS A 289 -20.32 -23.82 -8.94
N VAL A 290 -19.66 -24.58 -9.81
CA VAL A 290 -18.21 -24.55 -10.05
C VAL A 290 -17.97 -24.33 -11.54
N GLY A 291 -17.22 -23.28 -11.88
CA GLY A 291 -17.12 -22.82 -13.27
C GLY A 291 -18.51 -22.63 -13.89
N ASN A 292 -18.79 -23.32 -14.99
CA ASN A 292 -20.11 -23.30 -15.64
C ASN A 292 -21.10 -24.34 -15.11
N TYR A 293 -20.64 -25.29 -14.31
CA TYR A 293 -21.39 -26.47 -13.94
C TYR A 293 -22.13 -26.23 -12.63
N ASP A 294 -23.45 -26.32 -12.68
CA ASP A 294 -24.25 -26.52 -11.48
C ASP A 294 -23.83 -27.87 -10.90
N LEU A 295 -23.44 -27.90 -9.62
CA LEU A 295 -23.07 -29.17 -9.00
C LEU A 295 -24.30 -30.11 -9.01
N ALA A 296 -24.06 -31.39 -9.31
CA ALA A 296 -25.13 -32.38 -9.44
C ALA A 296 -25.97 -32.47 -8.16
N ALA A 297 -27.22 -32.92 -8.26
CA ALA A 297 -28.16 -32.98 -7.14
C ALA A 297 -27.64 -33.75 -5.92
N GLU A 298 -26.70 -34.68 -6.10
CA GLU A 298 -26.03 -35.43 -5.03
C GLU A 298 -25.03 -34.59 -4.20
N TYR A 299 -24.51 -33.49 -4.76
CA TYR A 299 -23.66 -32.48 -4.09
C TYR A 299 -24.41 -31.18 -3.79
N CYS A 300 -25.55 -30.96 -4.47
CA CYS A 300 -26.45 -29.82 -4.37
C CYS A 300 -27.91 -30.31 -4.33
N TYR A 301 -28.33 -30.92 -3.22
CA TYR A 301 -29.74 -30.84 -2.87
C TYR A 301 -30.03 -29.37 -2.55
N PRO A 302 -31.16 -28.77 -2.96
CA PRO A 302 -31.53 -27.49 -2.39
C PRO A 302 -31.50 -27.67 -0.88
N ILE A 303 -30.71 -26.84 -0.20
CA ILE A 303 -30.72 -26.81 1.26
C ILE A 303 -32.12 -26.39 1.64
N ASN A 304 -32.93 -27.35 2.06
CA ASN A 304 -34.35 -27.14 2.38
C ASN A 304 -34.56 -26.96 3.88
N ARG A 305 -33.46 -27.06 4.66
CA ARG A 305 -33.46 -26.97 6.12
C ARG A 305 -32.41 -25.96 6.55
N ASN A 306 -32.82 -25.07 7.46
CA ASN A 306 -31.90 -24.16 8.11
C ASN A 306 -30.83 -24.96 8.87
N HIS A 307 -29.59 -24.45 8.90
CA HIS A 307 -28.44 -25.05 9.59
C HIS A 307 -27.93 -26.39 8.99
N GLU A 308 -28.37 -26.76 7.79
CA GLU A 308 -27.83 -27.94 7.11
C GLU A 308 -26.38 -27.68 6.68
N THR A 309 -25.52 -28.69 6.86
CA THR A 309 -24.11 -28.63 6.45
C THR A 309 -23.90 -29.48 5.20
N VAL A 310 -23.47 -28.82 4.12
CA VAL A 310 -23.07 -29.47 2.87
C VAL A 310 -21.57 -29.67 2.84
N HIS A 311 -21.10 -30.69 2.13
CA HIS A 311 -19.68 -31.01 1.98
C HIS A 311 -19.28 -30.75 0.53
N LEU A 312 -18.54 -29.67 0.32
CA LEU A 312 -18.16 -29.17 -1.00
C LEU A 312 -16.68 -29.39 -1.25
N GLN A 313 -16.28 -29.52 -2.50
CA GLN A 313 -14.86 -29.59 -2.83
C GLN A 313 -14.13 -28.30 -2.36
N PRO A 314 -12.89 -28.39 -1.84
CA PRO A 314 -12.19 -27.27 -1.22
C PRO A 314 -11.69 -26.25 -2.26
N GLN A 315 -12.59 -25.42 -2.75
CA GLN A 315 -12.32 -24.40 -3.77
C GLN A 315 -13.38 -23.29 -3.71
N ARG A 316 -13.30 -22.30 -4.61
CA ARG A 316 -14.35 -21.28 -4.73
C ARG A 316 -15.56 -21.82 -5.49
N HIS A 317 -16.74 -21.53 -4.94
CA HIS A 317 -18.05 -21.86 -5.51
C HIS A 317 -18.85 -20.58 -5.70
N LEU A 318 -19.81 -20.59 -6.62
CA LEU A 318 -20.85 -19.57 -6.67
C LEU A 318 -22.09 -20.09 -5.93
N MET A 319 -22.49 -19.43 -4.86
CA MET A 319 -23.78 -19.66 -4.22
C MET A 319 -24.87 -18.85 -4.94
N ILE A 320 -26.00 -19.49 -5.25
CA ILE A 320 -27.21 -18.85 -5.78
C ILE A 320 -28.38 -19.20 -4.88
N ALA A 321 -29.03 -18.19 -4.30
CA ALA A 321 -30.21 -18.32 -3.46
C ALA A 321 -31.42 -17.68 -4.14
N THR A 322 -32.51 -18.44 -4.23
CA THR A 322 -33.79 -17.99 -4.78
C THR A 322 -34.90 -18.23 -3.78
N SER A 323 -35.88 -17.34 -3.71
CA SER A 323 -37.05 -17.51 -2.84
C SER A 323 -38.34 -17.12 -3.53
N SER A 324 -39.44 -17.77 -3.12
CA SER A 324 -40.80 -17.39 -3.54
C SER A 324 -41.38 -16.23 -2.73
N LEU A 325 -40.76 -15.84 -1.61
CA LEU A 325 -41.25 -14.78 -0.71
C LEU A 325 -40.60 -13.41 -0.92
N GLY A 326 -39.54 -13.32 -1.73
CA GLY A 326 -38.77 -12.11 -1.92
C GLY A 326 -37.39 -12.40 -2.49
N ILE A 327 -36.56 -11.36 -2.62
CA ILE A 327 -35.17 -11.50 -3.06
C ILE A 327 -34.32 -11.81 -1.81
N PRO A 328 -33.66 -12.97 -1.73
CA PRO A 328 -32.74 -13.25 -0.64
C PRO A 328 -31.50 -12.35 -0.68
N GLU A 329 -30.88 -12.10 0.46
CA GLU A 329 -29.66 -11.31 0.64
C GLU A 329 -28.61 -12.13 1.42
N PRO A 330 -27.52 -12.58 0.78
CA PRO A 330 -27.24 -12.44 -0.65
C PRO A 330 -28.03 -13.47 -1.49
N SER A 331 -28.50 -13.04 -2.67
CA SER A 331 -29.12 -13.93 -3.68
C SER A 331 -28.07 -14.59 -4.58
N ARG A 332 -26.87 -14.02 -4.65
CA ARG A 332 -25.72 -14.51 -5.41
C ARG A 332 -24.44 -14.09 -4.69
N GLU A 333 -23.58 -15.04 -4.34
CA GLU A 333 -22.34 -14.75 -3.58
C GLU A 333 -21.23 -15.73 -3.98
N PRO A 334 -20.00 -15.28 -4.29
CA PRO A 334 -18.84 -16.16 -4.35
C PRO A 334 -18.46 -16.64 -2.95
N VAL A 335 -18.31 -17.95 -2.76
CA VAL A 335 -17.99 -18.57 -1.46
C VAL A 335 -16.71 -19.41 -1.60
N ASP A 336 -15.68 -19.06 -0.82
CA ASP A 336 -14.47 -19.85 -0.70
C ASP A 336 -14.54 -20.81 0.50
N VAL A 337 -14.95 -22.06 0.27
CA VAL A 337 -15.17 -23.03 1.36
C VAL A 337 -13.90 -23.50 2.06
N ARG A 338 -12.73 -23.06 1.58
CA ARG A 338 -11.44 -23.33 2.23
C ARG A 338 -11.24 -22.49 3.49
N VAL A 339 -11.96 -21.36 3.59
CA VAL A 339 -11.89 -20.43 4.73
C VAL A 339 -13.26 -20.09 5.30
N THR A 340 -14.32 -20.24 4.50
CA THR A 340 -15.70 -20.00 4.92
C THR A 340 -16.38 -21.32 5.23
N ASN A 341 -16.75 -21.51 6.49
CA ASN A 341 -17.48 -22.70 6.96
C ASN A 341 -18.96 -22.44 7.23
N GLN A 342 -19.41 -21.17 7.20
CA GLN A 342 -20.80 -20.78 7.44
C GLN A 342 -21.19 -19.59 6.56
N ILE A 343 -22.44 -19.54 6.10
CA ILE A 343 -23.01 -18.39 5.39
C ILE A 343 -24.47 -18.17 5.84
N THR A 344 -24.88 -16.91 5.96
CA THR A 344 -26.25 -16.53 6.34
C THR A 344 -26.95 -15.83 5.18
N ILE A 345 -28.14 -16.32 4.84
CA ILE A 345 -29.03 -15.77 3.82
C ILE A 345 -30.23 -15.15 4.52
N ARG A 346 -30.42 -13.85 4.32
CA ARG A 346 -31.52 -13.07 4.89
C ARG A 346 -32.63 -12.90 3.87
N LEU A 347 -33.87 -13.05 4.30
CA LEU A 347 -35.04 -12.70 3.52
C LEU A 347 -35.70 -11.47 4.16
N PRO A 348 -35.61 -10.28 3.54
CA PRO A 348 -36.29 -9.10 4.05
C PRO A 348 -37.81 -9.35 4.05
N LYS A 349 -38.46 -9.23 5.23
CA LYS A 349 -39.92 -9.43 5.38
C LYS A 349 -40.68 -8.35 4.57
N GLY A 350 -41.54 -8.72 3.62
CA GLY A 350 -42.45 -7.79 2.89
C GLY A 350 -43.88 -7.75 3.47
N PRO A 351 -44.76 -6.74 3.16
CA PRO A 351 -44.91 -6.01 1.88
C PRO A 351 -44.78 -4.44 2.05
N PRO A 352 -45.03 -3.58 1.03
CA PRO A 352 -44.63 -2.16 1.06
C PRO A 352 -45.39 -1.38 2.13
N LEU A 353 -44.68 -0.47 2.81
CA LEU A 353 -45.26 0.44 3.79
C LEU A 353 -46.43 1.22 3.17
N GLU A 354 -47.64 0.99 3.68
CA GLU A 354 -48.64 2.05 3.74
C GLU A 354 -48.05 3.23 4.56
N PRO A 355 -48.34 4.48 4.20
CA PRO A 355 -47.83 5.65 4.90
C PRO A 355 -48.54 5.77 6.25
N GLY A 356 -48.03 5.10 7.28
CA GLY A 356 -48.66 5.08 8.59
C GLY A 356 -47.78 4.57 9.71
N GLY A 357 -47.03 5.49 10.33
CA GLY A 357 -46.71 5.46 11.77
C GLY A 357 -46.01 4.22 12.31
N GLY A 358 -44.68 4.17 12.16
CA GLY A 358 -43.82 3.29 12.95
C GLY A 358 -42.43 3.89 13.01
N GLY A 359 -41.99 4.32 14.20
CA GLY A 359 -40.69 4.94 14.42
C GLY A 359 -39.54 4.08 13.86
N PRO A 360 -38.41 4.71 13.47
CA PRO A 360 -37.31 4.01 12.84
C PRO A 360 -36.82 2.88 13.75
N ALA A 361 -36.91 1.64 13.28
CA ALA A 361 -36.17 0.54 13.87
C ALA A 361 -34.68 0.91 13.84
N PRO A 362 -33.91 0.68 14.91
CA PRO A 362 -32.49 0.97 14.91
C PRO A 362 -31.83 0.18 13.78
N PRO A 363 -31.10 0.82 12.86
CA PRO A 363 -30.37 0.10 11.83
C PRO A 363 -29.40 -0.86 12.53
N ALA A 364 -29.37 -2.12 12.10
CA ALA A 364 -28.27 -3.00 12.46
C ALA A 364 -26.97 -2.28 12.05
N PRO A 365 -25.95 -2.21 12.92
CA PRO A 365 -24.71 -1.53 12.57
C PRO A 365 -24.08 -2.26 11.39
N SER A 366 -24.23 -1.69 10.20
CA SER A 366 -23.45 -2.07 9.03
C SER A 366 -22.01 -1.71 9.36
N MET A 367 -21.22 -2.69 9.77
CA MET A 367 -19.82 -2.46 10.10
C MET A 367 -19.06 -2.20 8.81
N VAL A 368 -18.92 -0.92 8.45
CA VAL A 368 -17.93 -0.50 7.45
C VAL A 368 -16.56 -0.96 7.94
N PRO A 369 -15.80 -1.73 7.13
CA PRO A 369 -14.47 -2.15 7.51
C PRO A 369 -13.56 -0.93 7.72
N ASP A 370 -12.67 -1.01 8.70
CA ASP A 370 -11.74 0.08 9.04
C ASP A 370 -10.82 0.50 7.89
N SER A 371 -10.63 -0.39 6.90
CA SER A 371 -9.88 -0.08 5.68
C SER A 371 -10.58 0.94 4.78
N GLY A 372 -11.88 1.20 4.97
CA GLY A 372 -12.69 2.02 4.07
C GLY A 372 -12.93 1.41 2.69
N VAL A 373 -12.36 0.22 2.42
CA VAL A 373 -12.60 -0.55 1.19
C VAL A 373 -13.98 -1.17 1.28
N LEU A 374 -14.91 -0.66 0.49
CA LEU A 374 -16.26 -1.18 0.40
C LEU A 374 -16.45 -2.07 -0.83
N PRO A 375 -17.38 -3.03 -0.78
CA PRO A 375 -17.76 -3.80 -1.96
C PRO A 375 -18.38 -2.90 -3.03
N GLY A 376 -18.17 -3.27 -4.29
CA GLY A 376 -18.79 -2.64 -5.45
C GLY A 376 -20.20 -3.17 -5.69
N CYS A 377 -21.00 -2.42 -6.45
CA CYS A 377 -22.28 -2.90 -6.95
C CYS A 377 -22.07 -3.79 -8.18
N VAL A 378 -22.56 -5.03 -8.11
CA VAL A 378 -22.46 -6.02 -9.20
C VAL A 378 -23.81 -6.14 -9.90
N GLN A 379 -23.81 -5.98 -11.22
CA GLN A 379 -24.94 -6.25 -12.09
C GLN A 379 -24.58 -7.38 -13.04
N VAL A 380 -25.45 -8.37 -13.17
CA VAL A 380 -25.24 -9.50 -14.08
C VAL A 380 -26.33 -9.49 -15.13
N ALA A 381 -25.95 -9.31 -16.39
CA ALA A 381 -26.86 -9.47 -17.52
C ALA A 381 -26.80 -10.94 -18.01
N PRO A 382 -27.95 -11.63 -18.13
CA PRO A 382 -27.97 -12.95 -18.72
C PRO A 382 -27.54 -12.87 -20.19
N SER A 383 -26.85 -13.91 -20.64
CA SER A 383 -26.43 -14.04 -22.04
C SER A 383 -27.65 -13.91 -22.95
N ALA A 384 -27.58 -13.05 -23.96
CA ALA A 384 -28.58 -13.06 -25.02
C ALA A 384 -28.62 -14.49 -25.60
N PRO A 385 -29.79 -15.14 -25.73
CA PRO A 385 -29.88 -16.53 -26.18
C PRO A 385 -29.21 -16.67 -27.54
N GLY A 386 -28.01 -17.26 -27.54
CA GLY A 386 -27.19 -17.41 -28.72
C GLY A 386 -27.91 -18.23 -29.78
N ARG A 387 -28.04 -17.66 -30.98
CA ARG A 387 -28.53 -18.37 -32.16
C ARG A 387 -27.60 -19.53 -32.51
N GLY A 388 -27.93 -20.73 -32.04
CA GLY A 388 -27.69 -22.02 -32.71
C GLY A 388 -26.33 -22.27 -33.39
N GLY A 389 -25.23 -21.83 -32.80
CA GLY A 389 -23.87 -22.06 -33.30
C GLY A 389 -23.10 -23.03 -32.39
N THR A 390 -22.32 -23.92 -33.00
CA THR A 390 -21.46 -24.98 -32.43
C THR A 390 -20.87 -24.74 -31.04
N MET A 391 -20.86 -25.79 -30.21
CA MET A 391 -20.35 -25.93 -28.81
C MET A 391 -18.91 -25.43 -28.57
N GLY A 392 -18.64 -24.15 -28.74
CA GLY A 392 -17.58 -23.46 -28.01
C GLY A 392 -18.26 -22.73 -26.86
N GLU A 393 -17.87 -23.01 -25.61
CA GLU A 393 -18.32 -22.20 -24.46
C GLU A 393 -17.85 -20.76 -24.71
N ALA A 394 -18.79 -19.85 -24.99
CA ALA A 394 -18.46 -18.46 -25.19
C ALA A 394 -17.83 -17.90 -23.90
N PRO A 395 -16.72 -17.16 -23.97
CA PRO A 395 -16.15 -16.54 -22.77
C PRO A 395 -17.18 -15.58 -22.14
N GLY A 396 -17.07 -15.37 -20.84
CA GLY A 396 -17.81 -14.30 -20.19
C GLY A 396 -17.19 -12.94 -20.51
N SER A 397 -17.83 -11.87 -20.07
CA SER A 397 -17.25 -10.52 -20.09
C SER A 397 -17.39 -9.82 -18.75
N VAL A 398 -16.38 -9.04 -18.41
CA VAL A 398 -16.39 -8.14 -17.25
C VAL A 398 -16.25 -6.73 -17.76
N GLU A 399 -17.17 -5.87 -17.31
CA GLU A 399 -17.13 -4.44 -17.52
C GLU A 399 -17.02 -3.74 -16.17
N ALA A 400 -16.03 -2.88 -16.00
CA ALA A 400 -15.83 -2.12 -14.78
C ALA A 400 -15.48 -0.69 -15.14
N ALA A 401 -16.12 0.28 -14.47
CA ALA A 401 -15.93 1.69 -14.76
C ALA A 401 -15.88 2.52 -13.47
N ALA A 402 -14.93 3.45 -13.41
CA ALA A 402 -14.80 4.44 -12.36
C ALA A 402 -15.01 5.85 -12.93
N MET A 403 -15.42 6.77 -12.07
CA MET A 403 -15.69 8.15 -12.43
C MET A 403 -14.38 8.92 -12.67
N GLU A 404 -13.41 8.82 -11.77
CA GLU A 404 -12.12 9.49 -11.94
C GLU A 404 -11.26 8.79 -13.00
N PRO A 405 -10.75 9.52 -14.02
CA PRO A 405 -9.94 8.93 -15.07
C PRO A 405 -8.59 8.38 -14.59
N GLN A 406 -8.17 8.75 -13.38
CA GLN A 406 -6.92 8.30 -12.75
C GLN A 406 -7.05 6.99 -12.00
N VAL A 407 -8.27 6.45 -11.83
CA VAL A 407 -8.46 5.19 -11.11
C VAL A 407 -7.92 4.04 -11.95
N GLU A 408 -6.99 3.27 -11.40
CA GLU A 408 -6.60 1.98 -11.94
C GLU A 408 -7.65 0.93 -11.55
N ILE A 409 -8.13 0.21 -12.56
CA ILE A 409 -8.99 -0.94 -12.42
C ILE A 409 -8.14 -2.17 -12.69
N THR A 410 -7.99 -3.04 -11.70
CA THR A 410 -7.37 -4.35 -11.86
C THR A 410 -8.44 -5.42 -11.78
N LEU A 411 -8.49 -6.28 -12.79
CA LEU A 411 -9.23 -7.52 -12.78
C LEU A 411 -8.21 -8.65 -12.61
N GLU A 412 -8.37 -9.49 -11.60
CA GLU A 412 -7.46 -10.61 -11.36
C GLU A 412 -8.26 -11.89 -11.16
N SER A 413 -7.90 -12.95 -11.89
CA SER A 413 -8.46 -14.28 -11.67
C SER A 413 -7.98 -14.80 -10.32
N LEU A 414 -8.94 -15.25 -9.51
CA LEU A 414 -8.67 -15.78 -8.17
C LEU A 414 -8.28 -17.27 -8.19
N ALA A 415 -8.33 -17.91 -9.36
CA ALA A 415 -7.94 -19.29 -9.56
C ALA A 415 -6.81 -19.38 -10.61
N PRO A 416 -5.98 -20.44 -10.58
CA PRO A 416 -5.07 -20.74 -11.67
C PRO A 416 -5.80 -20.73 -13.04
N PRO A 417 -5.21 -20.12 -14.09
CA PRO A 417 -3.82 -19.70 -14.22
C PRO A 417 -3.46 -18.32 -13.61
N TYR A 418 -4.40 -17.63 -12.97
CA TYR A 418 -4.26 -16.29 -12.39
C TYR A 418 -3.91 -15.18 -13.39
N GLN A 419 -4.73 -15.06 -14.42
CA GLN A 419 -4.62 -13.96 -15.35
C GLN A 419 -4.98 -12.64 -14.65
N SER A 420 -4.30 -11.56 -15.03
CA SER A 420 -4.58 -10.22 -14.55
C SER A 420 -4.67 -9.26 -15.73
N TRP A 421 -5.66 -8.38 -15.67
CA TRP A 421 -5.91 -7.32 -16.62
C TRP A 421 -5.95 -6.00 -15.87
N LYS A 422 -5.45 -4.95 -16.50
CA LYS A 422 -5.38 -3.62 -15.91
C LYS A 422 -5.77 -2.57 -16.93
N ALA A 423 -6.60 -1.62 -16.51
CA ALA A 423 -6.95 -0.46 -17.30
C ALA A 423 -7.10 0.77 -16.39
N ALA A 424 -7.10 1.96 -17.00
CA ALA A 424 -7.42 3.19 -16.28
C ALA A 424 -8.86 3.60 -16.62
N GLN A 425 -9.63 4.02 -15.63
CA GLN A 425 -11.02 4.47 -15.71
C GLN A 425 -12.05 3.44 -16.15
N HIS A 426 -11.78 2.67 -17.19
CA HIS A 426 -12.72 1.74 -17.79
C HIS A 426 -11.99 0.48 -18.25
N LEU A 427 -12.50 -0.67 -17.84
CA LEU A 427 -12.02 -2.00 -18.17
C LEU A 427 -13.17 -2.80 -18.79
N THR A 428 -12.99 -3.27 -20.01
CA THR A 428 -13.90 -4.23 -20.64
C THR A 428 -13.08 -5.39 -21.15
N GLU A 429 -13.24 -6.56 -20.54
CA GLU A 429 -12.42 -7.73 -20.85
C GLU A 429 -13.29 -8.96 -21.06
N SER A 430 -12.88 -9.80 -22.02
CA SER A 430 -13.46 -11.12 -22.21
C SER A 430 -12.65 -12.13 -21.41
N VAL A 431 -13.30 -12.82 -20.48
CA VAL A 431 -12.62 -13.68 -19.50
C VAL A 431 -13.18 -15.09 -19.50
N PRO A 432 -12.35 -16.10 -19.20
CA PRO A 432 -12.84 -17.45 -18.94
C PRO A 432 -13.89 -17.47 -17.80
N PRO A 433 -14.78 -18.47 -17.74
CA PRO A 433 -15.64 -18.67 -16.60
C PRO A 433 -14.83 -18.89 -15.31
N GLY A 434 -15.20 -18.25 -14.20
CA GLY A 434 -14.51 -18.41 -12.92
C GLY A 434 -14.70 -17.25 -11.94
N SER A 435 -13.93 -17.31 -10.85
CA SER A 435 -13.89 -16.29 -9.81
C SER A 435 -12.82 -15.23 -10.10
N TYR A 436 -13.17 -13.97 -9.91
CA TYR A 436 -12.29 -12.83 -10.14
C TYR A 436 -12.39 -11.83 -8.99
N SER A 437 -11.32 -11.08 -8.74
CA SER A 437 -11.36 -9.87 -7.93
C SER A 437 -11.24 -8.66 -8.85
N VAL A 438 -12.17 -7.72 -8.70
CA VAL A 438 -12.15 -6.41 -9.34
C VAL A 438 -11.76 -5.40 -8.28
N GLN A 439 -10.67 -4.68 -8.52
CA GLN A 439 -10.10 -3.71 -7.61
C GLN A 439 -10.05 -2.34 -8.26
N PHE A 440 -10.52 -1.32 -7.54
CA PHE A 440 -10.45 0.08 -7.93
C PHE A 440 -9.51 0.81 -6.99
N ARG A 441 -8.46 1.39 -7.56
CA ARG A 441 -7.35 2.00 -6.83
C ARG A 441 -7.02 3.39 -7.37
N LEU A 442 -6.75 4.34 -6.49
CA LEU A 442 -6.23 5.67 -6.83
C LEU A 442 -4.93 5.91 -6.07
N GLY A 443 -3.81 5.98 -6.80
CA GLY A 443 -2.50 6.03 -6.14
C GLY A 443 -2.32 4.80 -5.24
N PRO A 444 -1.77 4.89 -4.03
CA PRO A 444 -1.67 3.72 -3.14
C PRO A 444 -3.03 3.24 -2.60
N ASP A 445 -4.11 4.02 -2.75
CA ASP A 445 -5.35 3.83 -2.01
C ASP A 445 -6.35 2.97 -2.80
N VAL A 446 -6.59 1.76 -2.31
CA VAL A 446 -7.69 0.90 -2.76
C VAL A 446 -8.95 1.38 -2.08
N PHE A 447 -9.97 1.75 -2.83
CA PHE A 447 -11.21 2.27 -2.24
C PHE A 447 -12.43 1.37 -2.48
N CYS A 448 -12.37 0.51 -3.50
CA CYS A 448 -13.40 -0.48 -3.76
C CYS A 448 -12.75 -1.78 -4.22
N GLN A 449 -13.19 -2.90 -3.66
CA GLN A 449 -12.78 -4.23 -4.09
C GLN A 449 -13.99 -5.16 -4.05
N GLN A 450 -14.19 -5.90 -5.13
CA GLN A 450 -15.34 -6.79 -5.28
C GLN A 450 -14.88 -8.14 -5.83
N GLU A 451 -15.20 -9.23 -5.13
CA GLU A 451 -15.12 -10.56 -5.71
C GLU A 451 -16.36 -10.83 -6.55
N ILE A 452 -16.15 -11.30 -7.79
CA ILE A 452 -17.21 -11.65 -8.71
C ILE A 452 -17.03 -13.08 -9.22
N PHE A 453 -18.11 -13.66 -9.70
CA PHE A 453 -18.09 -14.92 -10.42
C PHE A 453 -18.74 -14.73 -11.79
N VAL A 454 -18.02 -15.11 -12.84
CA VAL A 454 -18.42 -14.94 -14.24
C VAL A 454 -18.69 -16.31 -14.84
N ARG A 455 -19.89 -16.57 -15.37
CA ARG A 455 -20.17 -17.79 -16.17
C ARG A 455 -19.95 -17.54 -17.66
N SER A 456 -19.91 -18.62 -18.44
CA SER A 456 -19.85 -18.57 -19.91
C SER A 456 -20.98 -17.73 -20.48
N GLY A 457 -20.62 -16.76 -21.32
CA GLY A 457 -21.52 -15.81 -21.95
C GLY A 457 -22.18 -14.79 -21.01
N GLU A 458 -21.94 -14.82 -19.69
CA GLU A 458 -22.46 -13.77 -18.79
C GLU A 458 -21.67 -12.48 -19.00
N GLN A 459 -22.37 -11.35 -18.97
CA GLN A 459 -21.75 -10.03 -18.83
C GLN A 459 -21.94 -9.56 -17.40
N VAL A 460 -20.84 -9.35 -16.70
CA VAL A 460 -20.81 -8.86 -15.32
C VAL A 460 -20.31 -7.42 -15.33
N THR A 461 -21.16 -6.49 -14.92
CA THR A 461 -20.81 -5.09 -14.74
C THR A 461 -20.53 -4.80 -13.27
N VAL A 462 -19.37 -4.25 -12.96
CA VAL A 462 -18.98 -3.86 -11.60
C VAL A 462 -18.85 -2.34 -11.52
N ASN A 463 -19.68 -1.72 -10.69
CA ASN A 463 -19.64 -0.29 -10.42
C ASN A 463 -19.09 -0.05 -9.01
N PRO A 464 -18.02 0.72 -8.83
CA PRO A 464 -17.49 0.97 -7.51
C PRO A 464 -18.43 1.86 -6.70
N THR A 465 -18.40 1.68 -5.38
CA THR A 465 -19.02 2.59 -4.43
C THR A 465 -18.06 3.74 -4.09
N ALA A 466 -18.60 4.82 -3.54
CA ALA A 466 -17.79 5.89 -2.97
C ALA A 466 -16.92 5.36 -1.82
N ALA A 467 -15.72 5.90 -1.70
CA ALA A 467 -14.74 5.64 -0.65
C ALA A 467 -15.19 6.20 0.71
N VAL A 468 -16.33 5.73 1.22
CA VAL A 468 -16.92 6.23 2.45
C VAL A 468 -16.30 5.49 3.63
N THR A 469 -15.38 6.16 4.31
CA THR A 469 -14.76 5.65 5.52
C THR A 469 -15.72 5.74 6.72
N PRO A 470 -15.46 5.04 7.84
CA PRO A 470 -16.29 5.17 9.04
C PRO A 470 -16.50 6.62 9.49
N LEU A 471 -15.45 7.45 9.43
CA LEU A 471 -15.57 8.88 9.74
C LEU A 471 -16.54 9.58 8.78
N LEU A 472 -16.48 9.30 7.48
CA LEU A 472 -17.38 9.91 6.50
C LEU A 472 -18.83 9.44 6.65
N MET A 473 -19.06 8.18 7.03
CA MET A 473 -20.39 7.67 7.35
C MET A 473 -21.02 8.40 8.54
N GLU A 474 -20.19 8.82 9.51
CA GLU A 474 -20.66 9.61 10.64
C GLU A 474 -20.91 11.07 10.23
N ALA A 475 -19.99 11.65 9.46
CA ALA A 475 -20.00 13.08 9.11
C ALA A 475 -21.03 13.45 8.03
N VAL A 476 -21.43 12.49 7.20
CA VAL A 476 -22.41 12.69 6.12
C VAL A 476 -23.62 11.80 6.43
N PRO A 477 -24.86 12.32 6.33
CA PRO A 477 -26.07 11.51 6.47
C PRO A 477 -26.21 10.59 5.26
N VAL A 478 -25.44 9.51 5.25
CA VAL A 478 -25.47 8.47 4.22
C VAL A 478 -26.54 7.43 4.61
N ALA A 479 -27.25 6.90 3.63
CA ALA A 479 -28.13 5.75 3.84
C ALA A 479 -27.34 4.55 4.40
N ALA A 480 -28.03 3.48 4.82
CA ALA A 480 -27.39 2.28 5.38
C ALA A 480 -26.36 1.59 4.44
N ALA A 481 -26.34 1.96 3.15
CA ALA A 481 -25.36 1.54 2.15
C ALA A 481 -24.61 2.76 1.58
N ALA A 482 -23.32 2.57 1.27
CA ALA A 482 -22.52 3.62 0.65
C ALA A 482 -23.03 3.95 -0.76
N PRO A 483 -23.12 5.25 -1.12
CA PRO A 483 -23.62 5.67 -2.41
C PRO A 483 -22.58 5.39 -3.51
N PRO A 484 -22.98 5.38 -4.78
CA PRO A 484 -22.05 5.23 -5.89
C PRO A 484 -21.05 6.39 -6.01
N PHE A 485 -21.40 7.58 -5.52
CA PHE A 485 -20.54 8.76 -5.46
C PHE A 485 -21.02 9.68 -4.34
N LEU A 486 -20.16 10.59 -3.90
CA LEU A 486 -20.48 11.66 -2.95
C LEU A 486 -20.12 13.02 -3.56
N GLU A 487 -21.03 13.98 -3.47
CA GLU A 487 -20.76 15.38 -3.85
C GLU A 487 -20.56 16.20 -2.58
N VAL A 488 -19.31 16.54 -2.26
CA VAL A 488 -18.98 17.29 -1.03
C VAL A 488 -19.08 18.81 -1.23
N SER A 489 -18.94 19.26 -2.47
CA SER A 489 -19.19 20.64 -2.85
C SER A 489 -19.53 20.70 -4.33
N GLU A 490 -20.46 21.60 -4.63
CA GLU A 490 -20.85 22.06 -5.96
C GLU A 490 -19.66 22.48 -6.84
N SER A 491 -18.59 22.99 -6.23
CA SER A 491 -17.38 23.42 -6.96
C SER A 491 -16.46 22.24 -7.33
N ILE A 492 -16.56 21.13 -6.62
CA ILE A 492 -15.75 19.92 -6.88
C ILE A 492 -16.49 18.97 -7.82
N GLY A 493 -17.80 18.83 -7.61
CA GLY A 493 -18.63 17.83 -8.26
C GLY A 493 -18.58 16.47 -7.56
N PRO A 494 -19.16 15.43 -8.19
CA PRO A 494 -19.22 14.09 -7.63
C PRO A 494 -17.83 13.44 -7.55
N MET A 495 -17.60 12.69 -6.48
CA MET A 495 -16.35 11.98 -6.21
C MET A 495 -16.61 10.53 -5.78
N GLN A 496 -15.73 9.62 -6.19
CA GLN A 496 -15.74 8.21 -5.82
C GLN A 496 -14.53 7.87 -4.95
N ALA A 497 -13.34 8.36 -5.31
CA ALA A 497 -12.09 8.05 -4.60
C ALA A 497 -11.60 9.23 -3.75
N ALA A 498 -10.61 9.02 -2.87
CA ALA A 498 -9.89 10.07 -2.11
C ALA A 498 -10.80 11.16 -1.47
N LEU A 499 -11.99 10.76 -0.98
CA LEU A 499 -12.98 11.66 -0.40
C LEU A 499 -12.41 12.37 0.82
N LEU A 500 -12.06 11.62 1.87
CA LEU A 500 -11.53 12.18 3.11
C LEU A 500 -10.26 13.01 2.88
N PRO A 501 -9.24 12.55 2.11
CA PRO A 501 -8.10 13.38 1.73
C PRO A 501 -8.47 14.72 1.07
N THR A 502 -9.57 14.79 0.31
CA THR A 502 -10.03 16.04 -0.31
C THR A 502 -10.77 16.95 0.68
N ILE A 503 -11.50 16.39 1.63
CA ILE A 503 -12.28 17.16 2.61
C ILE A 503 -11.38 17.87 3.62
N LEU A 504 -10.29 17.24 4.07
CA LEU A 504 -9.46 17.83 5.13
C LEU A 504 -8.80 19.16 4.71
N PRO A 505 -8.23 19.31 3.50
CA PRO A 505 -7.70 20.59 3.04
C PRO A 505 -8.77 21.67 2.92
N ILE A 506 -9.99 21.28 2.52
CA ILE A 506 -11.15 22.17 2.49
C ILE A 506 -11.45 22.70 3.89
N ILE A 507 -11.50 21.83 4.90
CA ILE A 507 -11.68 22.23 6.31
C ILE A 507 -10.55 23.16 6.77
N GLY A 508 -9.34 22.95 6.26
CA GLY A 508 -8.15 23.72 6.58
C GLY A 508 -8.15 25.13 5.99
N ILE A 509 -8.65 25.31 4.75
CA ILE A 509 -8.67 26.59 4.04
C ILE A 509 -9.97 27.39 4.25
N LYS A 510 -11.11 26.72 4.47
CA LYS A 510 -12.43 27.35 4.60
C LYS A 510 -12.49 28.50 5.63
N PRO A 511 -11.76 28.50 6.76
CA PRO A 511 -11.75 29.65 7.67
C PRO A 511 -11.38 30.98 7.00
N PHE A 512 -10.60 30.95 5.92
CA PHE A 512 -10.10 32.15 5.25
C PHE A 512 -10.97 32.59 4.06
N ASP A 513 -12.11 31.94 3.84
CA ASP A 513 -13.10 32.30 2.82
C ASP A 513 -14.20 33.22 3.40
N PHE A 514 -13.87 34.50 3.55
CA PHE A 514 -14.73 35.55 4.08
C PHE A 514 -15.89 35.91 3.18
N ALA A 515 -15.62 36.00 1.88
CA ALA A 515 -16.64 36.32 0.90
C ALA A 515 -17.57 35.12 0.65
N ASN A 516 -17.32 33.99 1.33
CA ASN A 516 -18.06 32.75 1.20
C ASN A 516 -18.16 32.32 -0.28
N LYS A 517 -17.06 32.44 -1.03
CA LYS A 517 -17.00 32.11 -2.45
C LYS A 517 -16.79 30.63 -2.70
N LEU A 518 -16.33 29.88 -1.70
CA LEU A 518 -15.94 28.49 -1.82
C LEU A 518 -16.77 27.59 -0.90
N PHE A 519 -17.14 26.40 -1.37
CA PHE A 519 -17.72 25.34 -0.54
C PHE A 519 -18.96 25.79 0.25
N HIS A 520 -20.02 26.21 -0.45
CA HIS A 520 -21.23 26.72 0.20
C HIS A 520 -21.92 25.68 1.11
N GLN A 521 -21.77 24.39 0.80
CA GLN A 521 -22.37 23.29 1.58
C GLN A 521 -21.82 23.18 3.01
N ILE A 522 -20.59 23.65 3.27
CA ILE A 522 -19.97 23.62 4.60
C ILE A 522 -19.97 25.00 5.29
N THR A 523 -20.63 25.99 4.69
CA THR A 523 -20.74 27.33 5.26
C THR A 523 -21.52 27.29 6.57
N GLY A 524 -20.97 27.94 7.60
CA GLY A 524 -21.58 27.97 8.94
C GLY A 524 -21.19 26.79 9.83
N MET A 525 -20.63 25.71 9.28
CA MET A 525 -20.01 24.63 10.07
C MET A 525 -18.61 25.03 10.57
N ILE A 526 -17.90 25.83 9.77
CA ILE A 526 -16.56 26.31 10.07
C ILE A 526 -16.58 27.82 10.28
N PRO A 527 -16.13 28.33 11.45
CA PRO A 527 -16.04 29.76 11.69
C PRO A 527 -14.96 30.39 10.79
N THR A 528 -15.26 31.57 10.25
CA THR A 528 -14.33 32.36 9.44
C THR A 528 -13.35 33.16 10.33
N ILE A 529 -12.08 33.25 9.92
CA ILE A 529 -10.98 33.86 10.68
C ILE A 529 -10.07 34.67 9.77
N LYS A 530 -9.87 35.96 10.09
CA LYS A 530 -9.15 36.87 9.18
C LYS A 530 -7.71 36.40 9.05
N PRO A 531 -7.11 36.41 7.86
CA PRO A 531 -5.72 35.99 7.68
C PRO A 531 -4.72 36.99 8.28
N GLY A 532 -5.10 38.27 8.42
CA GLY A 532 -4.22 39.35 8.93
C GLY A 532 -3.57 39.07 10.29
N PRO A 533 -4.31 38.60 11.32
CA PRO A 533 -3.74 38.12 12.58
C PRO A 533 -2.64 37.06 12.47
N PHE A 534 -2.60 36.31 11.37
CA PHE A 534 -1.58 35.31 11.07
C PHE A 534 -0.55 35.82 10.06
N GLU A 535 -0.39 37.14 9.95
CA GLU A 535 0.50 37.80 8.98
C GLU A 535 0.25 37.36 7.53
N ASN A 536 -0.99 36.99 7.20
CA ASN A 536 -1.38 36.39 5.93
C ASN A 536 -0.60 35.12 5.53
N ARG A 537 -0.04 34.41 6.52
CA ARG A 537 0.64 33.12 6.36
C ARG A 537 0.11 32.08 7.36
N PRO A 538 -1.20 31.81 7.42
CA PRO A 538 -1.74 30.88 8.41
C PRO A 538 -1.22 29.45 8.17
N LEU A 539 -0.87 28.75 9.24
CA LEU A 539 -0.69 27.30 9.28
C LEU A 539 -1.97 26.68 9.83
N SER A 540 -2.63 25.85 9.05
CA SER A 540 -3.83 25.11 9.42
C SER A 540 -3.50 23.62 9.46
N VAL A 541 -3.50 23.03 10.66
CA VAL A 541 -3.28 21.60 10.86
C VAL A 541 -4.63 20.94 11.07
N VAL A 542 -5.01 20.02 10.18
CA VAL A 542 -6.29 19.30 10.20
C VAL A 542 -6.07 17.81 10.37
N LEU A 543 -6.54 17.22 11.47
CA LEU A 543 -6.35 15.80 11.75
C LEU A 543 -7.67 15.04 11.77
N ALA A 544 -7.64 13.81 11.28
CA ALA A 544 -8.77 12.90 11.25
C ALA A 544 -8.41 11.57 11.95
N LEU A 545 -9.28 11.11 12.85
CA LEU A 545 -9.20 9.78 13.47
C LEU A 545 -10.25 8.85 12.84
N ASP A 546 -9.86 8.17 11.77
CA ASP A 546 -10.72 7.31 10.96
C ASP A 546 -10.67 5.85 11.44
N GLY A 547 -11.71 5.04 11.21
CA GLY A 547 -11.78 3.64 11.67
C GLY A 547 -12.43 3.43 13.05
N ASN A 548 -12.97 2.24 13.32
CA ASN A 548 -13.79 1.95 14.50
C ASN A 548 -13.05 1.25 15.64
N PHE A 549 -11.96 0.52 15.36
CA PHE A 549 -11.32 -0.36 16.35
C PHE A 549 -10.17 0.29 17.13
N TRP A 550 -10.35 1.52 17.61
CA TRP A 550 -9.36 2.18 18.46
C TRP A 550 -9.21 1.50 19.83
N SER A 551 -7.97 1.35 20.31
CA SER A 551 -7.68 0.71 21.60
C SER A 551 -8.11 1.55 22.81
N VAL A 552 -8.34 2.85 22.61
CA VAL A 552 -8.85 3.77 23.63
C VAL A 552 -9.92 4.68 23.01
N PRO A 553 -10.81 5.30 23.81
CA PRO A 553 -11.80 6.24 23.31
C PRO A 553 -11.16 7.40 22.54
N ILE A 554 -11.78 7.80 21.43
CA ILE A 554 -11.29 8.86 20.54
C ILE A 554 -10.99 10.16 21.30
N ALA A 555 -11.90 10.59 22.19
CA ALA A 555 -11.70 11.76 23.05
C ALA A 555 -10.39 11.71 23.86
N GLN A 556 -9.98 10.52 24.31
CA GLN A 556 -8.73 10.33 25.05
C GLN A 556 -7.51 10.49 24.12
N ILE A 557 -7.53 9.90 22.92
CA ILE A 557 -6.46 10.06 21.93
C ILE A 557 -6.18 11.55 21.72
N LEU A 558 -7.25 12.31 21.52
CA LEU A 558 -7.23 13.72 21.16
C LEU A 558 -6.71 14.63 22.25
N SER A 559 -7.19 14.42 23.49
CA SER A 559 -6.66 15.14 24.64
C SER A 559 -5.18 14.85 24.89
N GLY A 560 -4.66 13.73 24.36
CA GLY A 560 -3.24 13.38 24.37
C GLY A 560 -2.42 13.95 23.21
N ILE A 561 -3.02 14.46 22.13
CA ILE A 561 -2.26 15.01 21.00
C ILE A 561 -1.67 16.38 21.39
N ARG A 562 -0.36 16.56 21.17
CA ARG A 562 0.31 17.86 21.18
C ARG A 562 0.93 18.10 19.81
N CYS A 563 0.94 19.36 19.38
CA CYS A 563 1.46 19.72 18.09
C CYS A 563 2.28 21.01 18.23
N SER A 564 3.47 21.04 17.64
CA SER A 564 4.35 22.20 17.68
C SER A 564 5.00 22.45 16.32
N ALA A 565 5.24 23.71 15.99
CA ALA A 565 5.98 24.12 14.80
C ALA A 565 7.30 24.80 15.20
N ILE A 566 8.41 24.36 14.60
CA ILE A 566 9.76 24.83 14.93
C ILE A 566 10.40 25.42 13.67
N SER A 567 10.70 26.71 13.69
CA SER A 567 11.40 27.38 12.58
C SER A 567 12.87 26.96 12.51
N MET A 568 13.37 26.71 11.29
CA MET A 568 14.78 26.34 11.06
C MET A 568 15.75 27.53 11.21
N ASN A 569 15.25 28.78 11.13
CA ASN A 569 16.08 29.99 11.09
C ASN A 569 16.37 30.61 12.47
N GLY A 570 16.13 29.91 13.59
CA GLY A 570 16.41 30.47 14.92
C GLY A 570 15.54 29.99 16.09
N GLY A 571 14.90 28.83 15.98
CA GLY A 571 14.47 28.06 17.16
C GLY A 571 13.21 28.53 17.88
N ARG A 572 12.40 29.43 17.30
CA ARG A 572 11.07 29.72 17.88
C ARG A 572 10.18 28.49 17.68
N ARG A 573 9.98 27.75 18.77
CA ARG A 573 8.97 26.69 18.90
C ARG A 573 7.64 27.35 19.25
N GLU A 574 6.66 27.19 18.39
CA GLU A 574 5.28 27.60 18.64
C GLU A 574 4.44 26.36 18.90
N GLU A 575 3.92 26.23 20.12
CA GLU A 575 2.92 25.22 20.45
C GLU A 575 1.60 25.61 19.82
N LEU A 576 1.00 24.68 19.06
CA LEU A 576 -0.32 24.89 18.51
C LEU A 576 -1.35 24.83 19.65
N PRO A 577 -2.37 25.71 19.64
CA PRO A 577 -3.51 25.59 20.54
C PRO A 577 -4.09 24.18 20.48
N HIS A 578 -4.69 23.75 21.60
CA HIS A 578 -5.38 22.46 21.66
C HIS A 578 -6.32 22.30 20.46
N LEU A 579 -6.16 21.18 19.78
CA LEU A 579 -6.96 20.78 18.64
C LEU A 579 -8.43 20.80 19.03
N LEU A 580 -9.19 21.72 18.43
CA LEU A 580 -10.62 21.83 18.67
C LEU A 580 -11.35 20.89 17.72
N PRO A 581 -12.37 20.15 18.19
CA PRO A 581 -13.27 19.44 17.31
C PRO A 581 -13.89 20.43 16.30
N VAL A 582 -14.14 19.97 15.08
CA VAL A 582 -14.87 20.75 14.10
C VAL A 582 -16.36 20.74 14.47
N SER A 583 -16.76 21.56 15.45
CA SER A 583 -18.14 21.62 15.94
C SER A 583 -18.99 22.62 15.14
N GLY A 584 -19.90 22.13 14.30
CA GLY A 584 -21.01 22.90 13.74
C GLY A 584 -22.27 22.77 14.62
N ARG A 585 -23.20 23.75 14.57
CA ARG A 585 -24.43 23.75 15.39
C ARG A 585 -25.35 22.54 15.18
N ASP A 586 -25.19 21.80 14.07
CA ASP A 586 -25.97 20.60 13.71
C ASP A 586 -25.06 19.44 13.21
N ALA A 587 -23.75 19.49 13.48
CA ALA A 587 -22.77 18.60 12.87
C ALA A 587 -22.69 17.23 13.57
N PHE A 588 -23.52 16.27 13.15
CA PHE A 588 -23.31 14.86 13.47
C PHE A 588 -21.97 14.39 12.86
N GLY A 589 -21.15 13.65 13.62
CA GLY A 589 -20.00 12.89 13.11
C GLY A 589 -18.67 13.63 12.88
N PHE A 590 -18.57 14.91 13.24
CA PHE A 590 -17.29 15.66 13.17
C PHE A 590 -16.44 15.56 14.45
N ASP A 591 -16.87 14.76 15.43
CA ASP A 591 -16.15 14.52 16.70
C ASP A 591 -14.82 13.78 16.51
N ARG A 592 -14.49 13.40 15.28
CA ARG A 592 -13.24 12.75 14.88
C ARG A 592 -12.35 13.64 14.02
N LEU A 593 -12.77 14.89 13.80
CA LEU A 593 -12.06 15.88 12.99
C LEU A 593 -11.60 17.05 13.86
N PHE A 594 -10.34 17.42 13.69
CA PHE A 594 -9.66 18.38 14.54
C PHE A 594 -8.96 19.42 13.73
N ARG A 595 -8.94 20.64 14.24
CA ARG A 595 -8.16 21.71 13.62
C ARG A 595 -7.46 22.57 14.66
N SER A 596 -6.25 22.99 14.32
CA SER A 596 -5.55 24.08 15.00
C SER A 596 -4.94 25.02 13.97
N ILE A 597 -4.90 26.32 14.30
CA ILE A 597 -4.41 27.36 13.40
C ILE A 597 -3.43 28.26 14.16
N ILE A 598 -2.24 28.44 13.59
CA ILE A 598 -1.22 29.39 14.05
C ILE A 598 -0.64 30.16 12.87
N THR A 599 0.36 31.00 13.10
CA THR A 599 1.13 31.64 12.03
C THR A 599 2.21 30.66 11.54
N ALA A 600 2.19 30.26 10.26
CA ALA A 600 3.21 29.38 9.69
C ALA A 600 4.58 30.07 9.70
N PRO A 601 5.64 29.52 10.30
CA PRO A 601 6.98 30.11 10.21
C PRO A 601 7.40 30.36 8.75
N LEU A 602 8.10 31.48 8.50
CA LEU A 602 8.53 31.83 7.14
C LEU A 602 9.65 30.88 6.67
N GLY A 603 9.55 30.40 5.43
CA GLY A 603 10.49 29.42 4.88
C GLY A 603 10.30 28.04 5.51
N SER A 604 11.37 27.26 5.65
CA SER A 604 11.32 25.92 6.24
C SER A 604 10.99 25.91 7.72
N PHE A 605 10.15 24.97 8.12
CA PHE A 605 9.93 24.62 9.52
C PHE A 605 9.62 23.12 9.66
N VAL A 606 9.65 22.63 10.90
CA VAL A 606 9.29 21.26 11.23
C VAL A 606 8.02 21.28 12.08
N LEU A 607 7.02 20.49 11.68
CA LEU A 607 5.84 20.21 12.48
C LEU A 607 6.05 18.91 13.26
N THR A 608 5.92 18.95 14.57
CA THR A 608 6.01 17.76 15.44
C THR A 608 4.67 17.51 16.09
N LEU A 609 4.14 16.30 15.93
CA LEU A 609 2.95 15.79 16.59
C LEU A 609 3.35 14.69 17.56
N THR A 610 2.93 14.77 18.81
CA THR A 610 3.18 13.73 19.83
C THR A 610 1.89 13.24 20.44
N SER A 611 1.74 11.93 20.61
CA SER A 611 0.62 11.28 21.29
C SER A 611 1.09 9.97 21.92
N GLU A 612 0.56 9.62 23.10
CA GLU A 612 0.82 8.30 23.71
C GLU A 612 0.28 7.15 22.86
N VAL A 613 -0.76 7.41 22.07
CA VAL A 613 -1.46 6.39 21.27
C VAL A 613 -0.93 6.37 19.83
N LEU A 614 -0.75 7.54 19.22
CA LEU A 614 -0.30 7.65 17.82
C LEU A 614 1.23 7.65 17.68
N GLY A 615 1.96 7.77 18.79
CA GLY A 615 3.40 7.97 18.79
C GLY A 615 3.80 9.41 18.46
N GLU A 616 5.05 9.57 18.05
CA GLU A 616 5.60 10.85 17.61
C GLU A 616 5.76 10.87 16.09
N PHE A 617 5.39 11.98 15.48
CA PHE A 617 5.41 12.19 14.05
C PHE A 617 5.94 13.59 13.72
N THR A 618 7.01 13.64 12.94
CA THR A 618 7.74 14.89 12.66
C THR A 618 7.93 15.08 11.16
N LEU A 619 7.50 16.23 10.64
CA LEU A 619 7.34 16.52 9.21
C LEU A 619 7.99 17.85 8.84
N ALA A 620 8.80 17.87 7.79
CA ALA A 620 9.27 19.12 7.20
C ALA A 620 8.16 19.78 6.38
N SER A 621 8.00 21.09 6.58
CA SER A 621 7.01 21.93 5.91
C SER A 621 7.60 23.31 5.60
N ALA A 622 6.83 24.16 4.93
CA ALA A 622 7.21 25.55 4.70
C ALA A 622 6.03 26.50 4.77
N GLY A 623 6.30 27.75 5.16
CA GLY A 623 5.34 28.84 5.15
C GLY A 623 5.74 29.91 4.13
N LEU A 624 4.77 30.36 3.32
CA LEU A 624 4.96 31.41 2.32
C LEU A 624 4.04 32.61 2.59
N PRO A 625 4.47 33.85 2.27
CA PRO A 625 3.62 35.02 2.39
C PRO A 625 2.35 34.90 1.53
N ASN A 626 1.24 35.42 2.07
CA ASN A 626 -0.07 35.43 1.41
C ASN A 626 -0.57 34.03 1.01
N ARG A 627 -0.17 32.98 1.73
CA ARG A 627 -0.61 31.60 1.48
C ARG A 627 -0.92 30.89 2.80
N ALA A 628 -1.93 30.03 2.77
CA ALA A 628 -2.20 29.12 3.86
C ALA A 628 -1.35 27.85 3.69
N THR A 629 -0.60 27.50 4.72
CA THR A 629 0.01 26.16 4.82
C THR A 629 -1.03 25.24 5.43
N VAL A 630 -1.53 24.29 4.65
CA VAL A 630 -2.54 23.34 5.13
C VAL A 630 -1.91 21.96 5.18
N ILE A 631 -1.77 21.44 6.40
CA ILE A 631 -1.23 20.09 6.66
C ILE A 631 -2.38 19.23 7.15
N THR A 632 -2.60 18.11 6.49
CA THR A 632 -3.65 17.16 6.88
C THR A 632 -3.07 15.81 7.25
N GLY A 633 -3.70 15.13 8.21
CA GLY A 633 -3.31 13.80 8.65
C GLY A 633 -4.52 12.92 8.93
N ILE A 634 -4.60 11.75 8.31
CA ILE A 634 -5.59 10.70 8.59
C ILE A 634 -4.87 9.59 9.34
N PHE A 635 -5.29 9.34 10.59
CA PHE A 635 -4.78 8.25 11.40
C PHE A 635 -5.84 7.16 11.51
N ARG A 636 -5.41 5.90 11.46
CA ARG A 636 -6.26 4.72 11.60
C ARG A 636 -5.79 3.79 12.74
N PRO A 637 -6.66 2.94 13.33
CA PRO A 637 -6.31 2.05 14.44
C PRO A 637 -5.20 1.05 14.13
N ASP A 638 -5.10 0.65 12.86
CA ASP A 638 -4.06 -0.24 12.35
C ASP A 638 -2.67 0.44 12.31
N GLY A 639 -2.61 1.75 12.56
CA GLY A 639 -1.40 2.57 12.58
C GLY A 639 -1.07 3.22 11.24
N THR A 640 -1.90 3.01 10.21
CA THR A 640 -1.74 3.69 8.92
C THR A 640 -1.90 5.21 9.11
N VAL A 641 -1.02 5.98 8.46
CA VAL A 641 -1.02 7.44 8.50
C VAL A 641 -0.91 8.02 7.09
N ASP A 642 -1.97 8.68 6.63
CA ASP A 642 -1.98 9.40 5.35
C ASP A 642 -1.83 10.89 5.61
N ILE A 643 -0.84 11.51 4.95
CA ILE A 643 -0.54 12.93 5.10
C ILE A 643 -0.56 13.61 3.75
N SER A 644 -1.17 14.81 3.72
CA SER A 644 -1.04 15.77 2.63
C SER A 644 -0.57 17.13 3.15
N GLN A 645 0.17 17.84 2.31
CA GLN A 645 0.62 19.20 2.58
C GLN A 645 0.30 20.07 1.38
N ASN A 646 -0.26 21.25 1.62
CA ASN A 646 -0.64 22.19 0.57
C ASN A 646 -0.19 23.61 0.94
N LEU A 647 0.28 24.37 -0.05
CA LEU A 647 0.60 25.79 0.06
C LEU A 647 -0.39 26.64 -0.73
N LEU A 648 -1.60 26.77 -0.17
CA LEU A 648 -2.78 27.26 -0.86
C LEU A 648 -2.87 28.79 -0.88
N GLN A 649 -3.42 29.33 -1.96
CA GLN A 649 -3.82 30.75 -2.00
C GLN A 649 -4.97 31.03 -1.03
N LEU A 650 -4.92 32.19 -0.38
CA LEU A 650 -6.01 32.70 0.44
C LEU A 650 -7.14 33.19 -0.47
N PRO A 651 -8.38 32.65 -0.36
CA PRO A 651 -9.46 32.88 -1.33
C PRO A 651 -9.85 34.34 -1.58
N ASP A 652 -9.69 35.21 -0.56
CA ASP A 652 -10.08 36.62 -0.63
C ASP A 652 -8.92 37.61 -0.78
N MET A 653 -7.72 37.10 -1.07
CA MET A 653 -6.57 37.93 -1.38
C MET A 653 -6.48 38.24 -2.87
N HIS A 654 -6.03 39.45 -3.21
CA HIS A 654 -5.75 39.83 -4.59
C HIS A 654 -4.30 39.48 -4.94
N TYR A 655 -4.13 38.58 -5.89
CA TYR A 655 -2.82 38.25 -6.48
C TYR A 655 -2.66 39.02 -7.79
N ARG A 656 -1.43 39.41 -8.15
CA ARG A 656 -1.20 40.05 -9.46
C ARG A 656 -1.48 39.02 -10.56
N MET A 657 -2.09 39.42 -11.69
CA MET A 657 -2.39 38.48 -12.79
C MET A 657 -1.13 37.77 -13.33
N GLU A 658 0.03 38.43 -13.27
CA GLU A 658 1.33 37.86 -13.64
C GLU A 658 1.84 36.80 -12.64
N GLU A 659 1.26 36.77 -11.44
CA GLU A 659 1.60 35.88 -10.31
C GLU A 659 0.51 34.81 -10.06
N SER A 660 -0.71 35.00 -10.55
CA SER A 660 -1.76 33.97 -10.57
C SER A 660 -2.93 34.34 -11.50
N PRO A 661 -3.26 33.52 -12.50
CA PRO A 661 -4.54 33.65 -13.19
C PRO A 661 -5.72 33.42 -12.21
N PRO A 662 -6.90 34.03 -12.45
CA PRO A 662 -8.09 33.78 -11.65
C PRO A 662 -8.42 32.28 -11.67
N ILE A 663 -8.66 31.72 -10.48
CA ILE A 663 -9.01 30.32 -10.32
C ILE A 663 -10.53 30.24 -10.27
N ASP A 664 -11.17 30.17 -11.44
CA ASP A 664 -12.63 30.12 -11.56
C ASP A 664 -13.24 28.81 -10.99
N ASN A 665 -12.39 27.85 -10.59
CA ASN A 665 -12.81 26.60 -9.97
C ASN A 665 -11.80 26.08 -8.91
N TYR A 666 -11.70 26.79 -7.79
CA TYR A 666 -10.76 26.47 -6.71
C TYR A 666 -10.99 25.08 -6.09
N GLY A 667 -12.25 24.66 -5.94
CA GLY A 667 -12.60 23.35 -5.41
C GLY A 667 -12.06 22.20 -6.28
N ARG A 668 -12.31 22.25 -7.59
CA ARG A 668 -11.75 21.26 -8.53
C ARG A 668 -10.23 21.24 -8.52
N VAL A 669 -9.57 22.40 -8.41
CA VAL A 669 -8.10 22.43 -8.32
C VAL A 669 -7.63 21.73 -7.05
N LEU A 670 -8.24 22.00 -5.89
CA LEU A 670 -7.90 21.29 -4.65
C LEU A 670 -8.06 19.77 -4.78
N ARG A 671 -9.12 19.32 -5.45
CA ARG A 671 -9.30 17.90 -5.76
C ARG A 671 -8.16 17.36 -6.65
N THR A 672 -7.78 18.10 -7.68
CA THR A 672 -6.61 17.77 -8.53
C THR A 672 -5.32 17.70 -7.69
N LEU A 673 -5.14 18.57 -6.68
CA LEU A 673 -3.98 18.55 -5.81
C LEU A 673 -3.88 17.24 -5.02
N GLU A 674 -4.96 16.82 -4.38
CA GLU A 674 -4.95 15.59 -3.56
C GLU A 674 -4.81 14.32 -4.42
N ILE A 675 -5.46 14.27 -5.59
CA ILE A 675 -5.23 13.18 -6.57
C ILE A 675 -3.76 13.17 -7.01
N GLY A 676 -3.20 14.33 -7.33
CA GLY A 676 -1.81 14.46 -7.78
C GLY A 676 -0.80 13.99 -6.73
N GLN A 677 -1.02 14.34 -5.46
CA GLN A 677 -0.20 13.88 -4.34
C GLN A 677 -0.32 12.35 -4.16
N ALA A 678 -1.54 11.79 -4.23
CA ALA A 678 -1.74 10.35 -4.15
C ALA A 678 -1.01 9.58 -5.27
N LEU A 679 -1.10 10.07 -6.52
CA LEU A 679 -0.39 9.46 -7.65
C LEU A 679 1.13 9.66 -7.58
N TYR A 680 1.62 10.73 -6.96
CA TYR A 680 3.06 10.90 -6.74
C TYR A 680 3.59 9.84 -5.77
N ARG A 681 2.84 9.55 -4.69
CA ARG A 681 3.20 8.50 -3.71
C ARG A 681 3.36 7.13 -4.35
N SER A 682 2.47 6.76 -5.28
CA SER A 682 2.57 5.48 -6.00
C SER A 682 3.56 5.50 -7.17
N GLY A 683 4.19 6.64 -7.48
CA GLY A 683 5.07 6.79 -8.64
C GLY A 683 4.31 6.83 -9.99
N GLU A 684 3.00 7.01 -9.96
CA GLU A 684 2.11 6.91 -11.13
C GLU A 684 1.72 8.28 -11.71
N LEU A 685 2.10 9.37 -11.05
CA LEU A 685 1.75 10.74 -11.45
C LEU A 685 2.10 11.03 -12.91
N PHE A 686 3.24 10.56 -13.41
CA PHE A 686 3.60 10.78 -14.81
C PHE A 686 2.69 9.99 -15.78
N GLN A 687 2.46 8.71 -15.50
CA GLN A 687 1.78 7.79 -16.41
C GLN A 687 0.31 8.15 -16.64
N HIS A 688 -0.44 8.45 -15.57
CA HIS A 688 -1.86 8.84 -15.71
C HIS A 688 -2.03 10.18 -16.42
N ALA A 689 -1.00 11.00 -16.38
CA ALA A 689 -1.11 12.39 -16.68
C ALA A 689 -0.64 12.71 -18.11
N VAL A 690 -0.12 11.71 -18.84
CA VAL A 690 0.23 11.79 -20.27
C VAL A 690 -0.68 10.89 -21.15
N ARG A 691 -1.50 10.01 -20.54
CA ARG A 691 -2.44 9.13 -21.26
C ARG A 691 -3.65 9.84 -21.89
N SER A 692 -4.04 11.03 -21.42
CA SER A 692 -5.16 11.78 -22.02
C SER A 692 -4.85 12.17 -23.47
N ALA A 693 -5.77 11.88 -24.40
CA ALA A 693 -5.68 12.27 -25.80
C ALA A 693 -5.71 13.79 -26.00
N ASP A 694 -6.25 14.53 -25.02
CA ASP A 694 -6.23 15.98 -24.98
C ASP A 694 -5.09 16.46 -24.06
N GLN A 695 -4.02 16.95 -24.68
CA GLN A 695 -2.84 17.48 -23.97
C GLN A 695 -3.15 18.71 -23.12
N SER A 696 -4.28 19.40 -23.35
CA SER A 696 -4.60 20.65 -22.66
C SER A 696 -5.33 20.45 -21.33
N SER A 697 -5.89 19.26 -21.09
CA SER A 697 -6.68 18.87 -19.90
C SER A 697 -6.05 17.73 -19.10
N SER A 698 -4.78 17.42 -19.34
CA SER A 698 -4.09 16.36 -18.62
C SER A 698 -3.72 16.80 -17.20
N LEU A 699 -3.88 15.90 -16.22
CA LEU A 699 -3.58 16.16 -14.80
C LEU A 699 -2.14 16.66 -14.60
N LEU A 700 -1.19 16.32 -15.49
CA LEU A 700 0.22 16.72 -15.38
C LEU A 700 0.38 18.17 -15.78
N MET A 701 -0.28 18.55 -16.87
CA MET A 701 -0.27 19.92 -17.35
C MET A 701 -1.06 20.80 -16.41
N GLU A 702 -2.16 20.30 -15.84
CA GLU A 702 -2.82 20.93 -14.71
C GLU A 702 -1.87 21.04 -13.52
N ALA A 703 -1.13 20.01 -13.11
CA ALA A 703 -0.16 20.06 -12.01
C ALA A 703 0.98 21.06 -12.26
N PHE A 704 1.57 21.08 -13.46
CA PHE A 704 2.61 22.04 -13.85
C PHE A 704 2.08 23.49 -13.87
N ARG A 705 0.79 23.68 -14.19
CA ARG A 705 0.10 24.98 -14.15
C ARG A 705 -0.44 25.31 -12.75
N ALA A 706 -0.73 24.30 -11.93
CA ALA A 706 -1.30 24.41 -10.60
C ALA A 706 -0.27 24.91 -9.58
N LYS A 707 1.01 25.04 -9.95
CA LYS A 707 2.03 25.75 -9.15
C LYS A 707 1.56 27.12 -8.64
N TRP A 708 0.66 27.78 -9.37
CA TRP A 708 0.07 29.04 -8.94
C TRP A 708 -0.87 28.85 -7.75
N VAL A 709 -1.58 27.72 -7.67
CA VAL A 709 -2.48 27.39 -6.56
C VAL A 709 -1.72 26.73 -5.42
N ASP A 710 -0.87 25.74 -5.73
CA ASP A 710 0.02 25.04 -4.80
C ASP A 710 1.37 24.70 -5.46
N PRO A 711 2.48 25.33 -5.05
CA PRO A 711 3.80 25.06 -5.60
C PRO A 711 4.35 23.66 -5.25
N ILE A 712 3.81 22.97 -4.23
CA ILE A 712 4.27 21.64 -3.83
C ILE A 712 4.00 20.62 -4.93
N LEU A 713 2.77 20.55 -5.45
CA LEU A 713 2.47 19.66 -6.56
C LEU A 713 3.30 19.98 -7.82
N GLY A 714 3.62 21.26 -8.05
CA GLY A 714 4.53 21.67 -9.13
C GLY A 714 5.92 21.05 -8.98
N CYS A 715 6.44 20.95 -7.76
CA CYS A 715 7.70 20.28 -7.45
C CYS A 715 7.60 18.76 -7.67
N MET A 716 6.52 18.14 -7.18
CA MET A 716 6.26 16.69 -7.39
C MET A 716 6.17 16.34 -8.89
N ALA A 717 5.46 17.13 -9.68
CA ALA A 717 5.33 16.94 -11.12
C ALA A 717 6.68 17.06 -11.85
N TYR A 718 7.56 17.99 -11.43
CA TYR A 718 8.91 18.10 -11.96
C TYR A 718 9.70 16.80 -11.71
N TYR A 719 9.70 16.30 -10.48
CA TYR A 719 10.43 15.08 -10.13
C TYR A 719 9.88 13.85 -10.84
N ALA A 720 8.55 13.69 -10.91
CA ALA A 720 7.92 12.59 -11.63
C ALA A 720 8.32 12.58 -13.12
N ALA A 721 8.27 13.74 -13.79
CA ALA A 721 8.67 13.85 -15.19
C ALA A 721 10.18 13.66 -15.42
N ARG A 722 11.02 14.18 -14.50
CA ARG A 722 12.49 13.98 -14.56
C ARG A 722 12.84 12.49 -14.42
N LYS A 723 12.23 11.79 -13.46
CA LYS A 723 12.41 10.36 -13.25
C LYS A 723 12.00 9.57 -14.49
N ALA A 724 10.81 9.83 -15.02
CA ALA A 724 10.31 9.17 -16.23
C ALA A 724 11.24 9.36 -17.45
N LEU A 725 11.81 10.56 -17.62
CA LEU A 725 12.80 10.83 -18.67
C LEU A 725 14.11 10.04 -18.48
N ALA A 726 14.59 9.94 -17.24
CA ALA A 726 15.81 9.19 -16.91
C ALA A 726 15.63 7.68 -17.13
N THR A 727 14.47 7.13 -16.79
CA THR A 727 14.11 5.72 -16.95
C THR A 727 13.59 5.37 -18.34
N ARG A 728 13.39 6.37 -19.22
CA ARG A 728 12.79 6.23 -20.56
C ARG A 728 11.42 5.55 -20.52
N GLU A 729 10.58 5.98 -19.57
CA GLU A 729 9.21 5.50 -19.47
C GLU A 729 8.40 5.80 -20.74
N PRO A 730 7.36 5.00 -21.04
CA PRO A 730 6.47 5.28 -22.17
C PRO A 730 5.90 6.70 -22.11
N PHE A 731 5.68 7.30 -23.28
CA PHE A 731 5.08 8.62 -23.47
C PHE A 731 5.94 9.84 -23.09
N THR A 732 7.22 9.67 -22.71
CA THR A 732 8.12 10.81 -22.48
C THR A 732 8.33 11.70 -23.70
N ASP A 733 8.14 11.16 -24.91
CA ASP A 733 8.16 11.87 -26.19
C ASP A 733 7.04 12.91 -26.34
N ARG A 734 5.97 12.78 -25.54
CA ARG A 734 4.85 13.75 -25.52
C ARG A 734 5.13 14.98 -24.66
N LEU A 735 6.20 14.97 -23.85
CA LEU A 735 6.56 16.15 -23.06
C LEU A 735 7.09 17.28 -23.98
N PRO A 736 6.61 18.53 -23.84
CA PRO A 736 7.15 19.63 -24.60
C PRO A 736 8.65 19.80 -24.34
N PRO A 737 9.47 20.03 -25.38
CA PRO A 737 10.89 20.32 -25.20
C PRO A 737 11.09 21.52 -24.27
N GLY A 738 11.99 21.39 -23.30
CA GLY A 738 12.29 22.47 -22.35
C GLY A 738 11.28 22.63 -21.19
N ILE A 739 10.26 21.77 -21.08
CA ILE A 739 9.21 21.91 -20.06
C ILE A 739 9.78 21.88 -18.63
N LEU A 740 10.77 21.02 -18.36
CA LEU A 740 11.39 20.94 -17.03
C LEU A 740 12.12 22.23 -16.66
N GLN A 741 12.87 22.82 -17.60
CA GLN A 741 13.52 24.12 -17.40
C GLN A 741 12.48 25.22 -17.18
N GLN A 742 11.41 25.24 -17.98
CA GLN A 742 10.33 26.20 -17.80
C GLN A 742 9.64 26.07 -16.44
N VAL A 743 9.37 24.85 -15.98
CA VAL A 743 8.75 24.58 -14.67
C VAL A 743 9.69 25.02 -13.55
N ALA A 744 10.96 24.59 -13.59
CA ALA A 744 11.97 24.96 -12.60
C ALA A 744 12.18 26.46 -12.51
N GLY A 745 12.29 27.16 -13.65
CA GLY A 745 12.51 28.60 -13.69
C GLY A 745 11.32 29.37 -13.12
N ASN A 746 10.09 28.90 -13.37
CA ASN A 746 8.90 29.49 -12.79
C ASN A 746 8.78 29.22 -11.28
N LEU A 747 9.04 27.98 -10.83
CA LEU A 747 9.01 27.64 -9.41
C LEU A 747 9.98 28.53 -8.63
N PHE A 748 11.21 28.67 -9.11
CA PHE A 748 12.20 29.53 -8.46
C PHE A 748 11.85 31.02 -8.53
N LYS A 749 11.41 31.51 -9.68
CA LYS A 749 11.04 32.94 -9.86
C LYS A 749 9.93 33.37 -8.91
N HIS A 750 8.94 32.51 -8.69
CA HIS A 750 7.72 32.87 -7.96
C HIS A 750 7.68 32.34 -6.51
N PHE A 751 8.47 31.31 -6.20
CA PHE A 751 8.53 30.69 -4.88
C PHE A 751 9.97 30.47 -4.41
N PRO A 752 10.86 31.47 -4.48
CA PRO A 752 12.28 31.28 -4.16
C PRO A 752 12.52 30.88 -2.69
N ASP A 753 11.57 31.18 -1.80
CA ASP A 753 11.63 30.81 -0.38
C ASP A 753 11.23 29.34 -0.13
N LEU A 754 10.67 28.64 -1.13
CA LEU A 754 10.39 27.21 -1.06
C LEU A 754 11.69 26.43 -1.33
N PRO A 755 12.20 25.63 -0.38
CA PRO A 755 13.49 24.95 -0.51
C PRO A 755 13.56 24.02 -1.71
N ASP A 756 12.50 23.25 -1.97
CA ASP A 756 12.39 22.35 -3.12
C ASP A 756 12.51 23.09 -4.46
N SER A 757 11.99 24.32 -4.56
CA SER A 757 12.10 25.12 -5.79
C SER A 757 13.55 25.48 -6.12
N ARG A 758 14.38 25.71 -5.09
CA ARG A 758 15.80 26.04 -5.22
C ARG A 758 16.60 24.82 -5.64
N VAL A 759 16.28 23.64 -5.06
CA VAL A 759 16.88 22.38 -5.47
C VAL A 759 16.56 22.07 -6.94
N ILE A 760 15.28 22.15 -7.31
CA ILE A 760 14.81 21.95 -8.69
C ILE A 760 15.47 22.92 -9.67
N HIS A 761 15.63 24.20 -9.29
CA HIS A 761 16.30 25.19 -10.12
C HIS A 761 17.75 24.81 -10.41
N GLU A 762 18.52 24.46 -9.38
CA GLU A 762 19.92 24.03 -9.55
C GLU A 762 20.04 22.76 -10.39
N LEU A 763 19.10 21.82 -10.25
CA LEU A 763 19.06 20.61 -11.09
C LEU A 763 18.76 20.91 -12.56
N ALA A 764 17.93 21.92 -12.85
CA ALA A 764 17.52 22.26 -14.21
C ALA A 764 18.47 23.24 -14.92
N PHE A 765 19.15 24.12 -14.17
CA PHE A 765 19.95 25.24 -14.70
C PHE A 765 21.38 25.30 -14.19
N GLY A 766 21.77 24.41 -13.27
CA GLY A 766 23.15 24.29 -12.81
C GLY A 766 24.13 24.19 -13.99
N ARG A 767 25.37 24.66 -13.79
CA ARG A 767 26.45 24.39 -14.74
C ARG A 767 26.73 22.86 -14.74
N MET A 768 27.77 22.39 -15.44
CA MET A 768 28.07 20.94 -15.49
C MET A 768 28.14 20.26 -14.09
N GLU A 769 28.30 21.02 -13.01
CA GLU A 769 28.02 20.64 -11.63
C GLU A 769 27.03 21.66 -10.99
N PRO A 770 25.91 21.22 -10.38
CA PRO A 770 24.97 22.11 -9.67
C PRO A 770 25.64 22.76 -8.45
N GLN A 771 25.24 23.98 -8.05
CA GLN A 771 25.79 24.64 -6.85
C GLN A 771 24.67 24.91 -5.85
N PHE A 772 24.39 23.91 -5.02
CA PHE A 772 23.33 24.05 -4.04
C PHE A 772 23.67 25.10 -2.97
N PRO A 773 22.69 25.94 -2.58
CA PRO A 773 22.86 26.89 -1.50
C PRO A 773 23.37 26.26 -0.19
N PRO A 774 24.32 26.92 0.51
CA PRO A 774 24.93 26.36 1.73
C PRO A 774 23.94 26.01 2.83
N ASP A 775 22.83 26.76 2.95
CA ASP A 775 21.80 26.55 3.97
C ASP A 775 21.00 25.26 3.76
N LEU A 776 20.85 24.79 2.52
CA LEU A 776 20.22 23.50 2.21
C LEU A 776 21.15 22.33 2.56
N ILE A 777 22.46 22.50 2.32
CA ILE A 777 23.46 21.47 2.64
C ILE A 777 23.71 21.38 4.14
N SER A 778 23.71 22.52 4.85
CA SER A 778 23.87 22.57 6.31
C SER A 778 22.62 22.18 7.09
N GLY A 779 21.49 21.94 6.43
CA GLY A 779 20.21 21.63 7.07
C GLY A 779 19.56 22.84 7.77
N SER A 780 20.01 24.07 7.50
CA SER A 780 19.39 25.30 8.00
C SER A 780 18.10 25.64 7.24
N SER A 781 17.90 25.06 6.06
CA SER A 781 16.64 25.00 5.35
C SER A 781 16.40 23.56 4.92
N LEU A 782 15.20 23.03 5.18
CA LEU A 782 14.83 21.65 4.89
C LEU A 782 13.83 21.61 3.73
N PRO A 783 14.10 20.83 2.68
CA PRO A 783 13.08 20.50 1.68
C PRO A 783 11.91 19.73 2.28
N LEU A 784 10.75 19.92 1.68
CA LEU A 784 9.52 19.23 2.06
C LEU A 784 9.48 17.85 1.41
N LEU A 785 10.02 17.71 0.21
CA LEU A 785 10.01 16.45 -0.53
C LEU A 785 11.27 15.64 -0.21
N ALA A 786 11.06 14.35 0.00
CA ALA A 786 12.11 13.36 0.15
C ALA A 786 13.11 13.38 -1.02
N GLU A 787 12.59 13.51 -2.25
CA GLU A 787 13.40 13.53 -3.47
C GLU A 787 14.43 14.67 -3.48
N SER A 788 14.03 15.87 -3.04
CA SER A 788 14.95 17.02 -2.95
C SER A 788 16.11 16.76 -1.98
N VAL A 789 15.84 16.04 -0.88
CA VAL A 789 16.84 15.67 0.13
C VAL A 789 17.80 14.62 -0.42
N TRP A 790 17.29 13.65 -1.18
CA TRP A 790 18.12 12.67 -1.90
C TRP A 790 19.10 13.34 -2.86
N GLU A 791 18.64 14.33 -3.63
CA GLU A 791 19.48 15.09 -4.57
C GLU A 791 20.57 15.89 -3.84
N LEU A 792 20.21 16.56 -2.76
CA LEU A 792 21.17 17.29 -1.91
C LEU A 792 22.20 16.35 -1.28
N ALA A 793 21.77 15.19 -0.79
CA ALA A 793 22.66 14.19 -0.20
C ALA A 793 23.56 13.52 -1.26
N HIS A 794 23.06 13.30 -2.47
CA HIS A 794 23.88 12.84 -3.59
C HIS A 794 24.97 13.87 -3.91
N TYR A 795 24.60 15.14 -4.05
CA TYR A 795 25.55 16.22 -4.30
C TYR A 795 26.60 16.38 -3.19
N ALA A 796 26.17 16.34 -1.92
CA ALA A 796 27.07 16.47 -0.78
C ALA A 796 28.14 15.37 -0.75
N ARG A 797 27.79 14.16 -1.24
CA ARG A 797 28.70 13.02 -1.38
C ARG A 797 29.64 13.17 -2.57
N THR A 798 29.15 13.61 -3.73
CA THR A 798 29.97 13.67 -4.96
C THR A 798 30.93 14.86 -5.01
N THR A 799 30.56 15.99 -4.41
CA THR A 799 31.41 17.22 -4.40
C THR A 799 32.36 17.29 -3.20
N GLY A 800 32.30 16.31 -2.32
CA GLY A 800 33.08 16.32 -1.10
C GLY A 800 34.56 16.00 -1.27
N ARG A 801 35.42 16.80 -0.64
CA ARG A 801 36.87 16.48 -0.52
C ARG A 801 37.03 15.43 0.58
N GLU A 802 37.80 14.39 0.28
CA GLU A 802 38.11 13.25 1.16
C GLU A 802 38.30 13.66 2.64
N GLY A 803 37.41 13.21 3.54
CA GLY A 803 37.69 13.13 4.98
C GLY A 803 36.67 13.72 5.98
N THR A 804 35.68 14.54 5.59
CA THR A 804 34.78 15.21 6.57
C THR A 804 33.28 15.18 6.25
N GLN A 805 32.80 14.32 5.32
CA GLN A 805 31.49 14.53 4.67
C GLN A 805 30.44 13.42 4.77
N GLU A 806 30.73 12.25 5.35
CA GLU A 806 29.66 11.31 5.75
C GLU A 806 28.76 11.86 6.88
N ASP A 807 29.18 12.99 7.48
CA ASP A 807 28.51 13.69 8.59
C ASP A 807 27.65 14.88 8.15
N ALA A 808 27.48 15.15 6.84
CA ALA A 808 26.61 16.24 6.41
C ALA A 808 25.15 15.99 6.90
N PRO A 809 24.49 16.98 7.54
CA PRO A 809 23.15 16.80 8.12
C PRO A 809 22.12 16.29 7.10
N VAL A 810 22.21 16.76 5.85
CA VAL A 810 21.32 16.34 4.76
C VAL A 810 21.56 14.88 4.32
N ALA A 811 22.79 14.38 4.43
CA ALA A 811 23.08 12.96 4.17
C ALA A 811 22.48 12.09 5.29
N ALA A 812 22.57 12.52 6.55
CA ALA A 812 21.90 11.85 7.66
C ALA A 812 20.37 11.84 7.52
N LEU A 813 19.77 12.94 7.05
CA LEU A 813 18.35 13.03 6.73
C LEU A 813 17.94 12.12 5.57
N ALA A 814 18.72 12.07 4.49
CA ALA A 814 18.44 11.19 3.36
C ALA A 814 18.41 9.71 3.78
N ARG A 815 19.32 9.33 4.70
CA ARG A 815 19.36 7.97 5.28
C ARG A 815 18.11 7.59 6.07
N SER A 816 17.33 8.55 6.55
CA SER A 816 16.07 8.27 7.26
C SER A 816 14.85 8.18 6.34
N ILE A 817 15.01 8.44 5.04
CA ILE A 817 13.91 8.40 4.09
C ILE A 817 13.63 6.94 3.70
N VAL A 818 12.41 6.51 3.98
CA VAL A 818 11.84 5.23 3.56
C VAL A 818 11.55 5.26 2.06
N PRO A 819 11.76 4.16 1.30
CA PRO A 819 11.28 4.06 -0.08
C PRO A 819 9.80 4.43 -0.20
N GLU A 820 9.43 5.10 -1.29
CA GLU A 820 8.04 5.55 -1.57
C GLU A 820 7.49 6.62 -0.62
N GLN A 821 8.29 7.10 0.34
CA GLN A 821 7.93 8.24 1.18
C GLN A 821 8.04 9.55 0.37
N PRO A 822 6.94 10.27 0.09
CA PRO A 822 7.01 11.52 -0.69
C PRO A 822 7.55 12.70 0.12
N TRP A 823 7.26 12.72 1.42
CA TRP A 823 7.53 13.82 2.33
C TRP A 823 8.81 13.58 3.12
N LEU A 824 9.55 14.62 3.46
CA LEU A 824 10.63 14.50 4.43
C LEU A 824 10.05 14.36 5.85
N ARG A 825 10.11 13.13 6.39
CA ARG A 825 9.91 12.86 7.82
C ARG A 825 11.26 13.01 8.53
N VAL A 826 11.29 13.78 9.62
CA VAL A 826 12.54 14.10 10.33
C VAL A 826 12.64 13.22 11.59
N PRO A 827 13.61 12.31 11.71
CA PRO A 827 13.75 11.46 12.89
C PRO A 827 14.16 12.27 14.13
N MET A 828 13.69 11.85 15.32
CA MET A 828 13.98 12.49 16.61
C MET A 828 15.48 12.60 16.94
N LEU A 829 16.32 11.69 16.42
CA LEU A 829 17.75 11.64 16.72
C LEU A 829 18.55 12.86 16.21
N LEU A 830 17.91 13.77 15.45
CA LEU A 830 18.53 14.98 14.91
C LEU A 830 18.49 16.19 15.84
N ASP A 831 18.07 16.04 17.10
CA ASP A 831 18.12 17.09 18.14
C ASP A 831 19.54 17.68 18.32
N GLY A 832 20.60 16.97 17.91
CA GLY A 832 21.99 17.46 17.91
C GLY A 832 22.42 18.25 16.66
N LEU A 833 21.66 18.17 15.56
CA LEU A 833 21.94 18.83 14.28
C LEU A 833 21.10 20.10 14.05
N LEU A 834 19.99 20.25 14.76
CA LEU A 834 19.36 21.55 14.93
C LEU A 834 20.33 22.45 15.72
N PRO A 835 20.71 23.62 15.20
CA PRO A 835 21.83 24.38 15.74
C PRO A 835 21.65 24.61 17.25
N ALA A 836 22.56 24.02 18.05
CA ALA A 836 22.65 24.17 19.51
C ALA A 836 22.70 25.64 19.99
N ARG A 837 22.82 26.61 19.07
CA ARG A 837 22.67 28.04 19.34
C ARG A 837 21.24 28.48 19.71
N ALA A 838 20.20 27.67 19.46
CA ALA A 838 18.83 27.98 19.91
C ALA A 838 18.55 27.57 21.37
N ALA A 839 19.28 26.59 21.91
CA ALA A 839 19.06 26.08 23.27
C ALA A 839 19.87 26.83 24.35
N ALA A 840 20.90 27.60 23.99
CA ALA A 840 21.80 28.27 24.93
C ALA A 840 21.38 29.71 25.30
N SER A 841 20.19 30.16 24.92
CA SER A 841 19.63 31.46 25.32
C SER A 841 18.15 31.37 25.72
N ILE A 842 17.84 30.39 26.57
CA ILE A 842 16.62 30.34 27.41
C ILE A 842 17.06 30.43 28.86
#